data_AF-A0AAV8UFV1-F1
#
_entry.id   AF-A0AAV8UFV1-F1
#
_cell.length_a   1.000
_cell.length_b   1.000
_cell.length_c   1.000
_cell.angle_alpha   90.00
_cell.angle_beta   90.00
_cell.angle_gamma   90.00
#
_symmetry.space_group_name_H-M   'P 1'
#
loop_
_entity.id
_entity.type
_entity.pdbx_description
1 polymer ?
#
loop_
_entity_poly.entity_id
_entity_poly.type
_entity_poly.pdbx_seq_one_letter_code
_entity_poly.pdbx_strand_id
1 'polypeptide(L)'
;MASMKPALVSEGVTEGEKGDVAAKGSECSSSTGEGDVVSGEDDQVPSGYQAYGTTFDGRRFLVPETIDMFELLFTPKNWGLGEIFVVLVNTFNTLTMVLSGYIPTWYFVVTFLFWRVCYNVGIGYILRQQSRDFGFDRFLDGLRPEWNALLRKIATTSISRKLEKTGQKGAKFDREFESWMVFRLISTMILSNDGQTYCILAWKLLQMPAVEDITIWHIFCFVFGTMVCVLSVFAKRDAHDCVGDYAWYWGDFWFRLETSLTFDGVFELFPHPMYTVGYLTYYGLSLITRSHTLLVVSLVAHSLQIFFLAFIEEPHMQKIYGSEEEKAKKVKTGRDELFGLANFFPYRYADISTAVLLGQMVMTALFLNFGSNFYTLQLFIWRTAHWMGLGTIMYLQSTGQFWTNKFASRGYTRDEAFGEWRKLFNTSTIMNNAAFCAFAFRVVGLPYQDLLHALLPENLACIVGGMLLIASSLFVVTSVSESLGPDSWYYGDLFLELKTHEPNYDGLYRYMDNPGSAFGYLGDYGLALLFKSWPLFWISFCSQVLSFAFVFIVEVPHMRRYYKDVRESAGVQKLVNEQISKIYEVPTIKKLTDGVTMRTVKSWSKLREAVESQNETFAVSAREAKAKLLNKRADVITEIRAVAEYLKNHQVAVHASNLSDRAQQQLRYLDQEILELAKRAGLLAEHIEVAQQGHENGFGSSTEGVVPDESEKKTQ
;
A
#
# COMPACT_ATOMS: atom_id res chain seq x y z
N MET A 1 -47.86 1.96 -29.96
CA MET A 1 -47.56 2.91 -31.05
C MET A 1 -46.35 3.73 -30.61
N ALA A 2 -45.18 3.77 -31.24
CA ALA A 2 -44.52 3.03 -32.32
C ALA A 2 -43.01 3.31 -32.07
N SER A 3 -42.18 2.30 -31.84
CA SER A 3 -41.18 1.80 -32.81
C SER A 3 -40.23 2.87 -33.35
N MET A 4 -38.93 2.74 -33.06
CA MET A 4 -37.96 2.41 -34.12
C MET A 4 -36.58 2.05 -33.55
N LYS A 5 -36.05 0.94 -34.08
CA LYS A 5 -34.70 0.39 -33.97
C LYS A 5 -34.25 0.12 -35.44
N PRO A 6 -33.03 -0.37 -35.69
CA PRO A 6 -31.89 0.33 -36.26
C PRO A 6 -31.63 0.02 -37.75
N ALA A 7 -30.68 0.73 -38.37
CA ALA A 7 -30.18 0.44 -39.71
C ALA A 7 -28.84 -0.34 -39.64
N LEU A 8 -28.83 -1.50 -40.29
CA LEU A 8 -27.68 -2.29 -40.72
C LEU A 8 -27.21 -1.79 -42.10
N VAL A 9 -25.89 -1.75 -42.34
CA VAL A 9 -25.32 -2.01 -43.67
C VAL A 9 -24.08 -2.88 -43.50
N SER A 10 -24.11 -4.02 -44.19
CA SER A 10 -23.06 -4.98 -44.43
C SER A 10 -22.24 -4.61 -45.67
N GLU A 11 -20.96 -4.96 -45.73
CA GLU A 11 -20.38 -5.55 -46.94
C GLU A 11 -19.05 -6.27 -46.66
N GLY A 12 -18.81 -7.33 -47.43
CA GLY A 12 -17.85 -8.40 -47.18
C GLY A 12 -16.42 -8.18 -47.67
N VAL A 13 -15.50 -8.83 -46.95
CA VAL A 13 -14.45 -9.78 -47.40
C VAL A 13 -13.50 -9.39 -48.55
N THR A 14 -12.19 -9.44 -48.27
CA THR A 14 -11.21 -10.23 -49.04
C THR A 14 -9.96 -10.53 -48.21
N GLU A 15 -9.55 -11.80 -48.23
CA GLU A 15 -8.29 -12.35 -47.68
C GLU A 15 -7.10 -11.98 -48.58
N GLY A 16 -5.90 -11.87 -47.99
CA GLY A 16 -4.64 -11.70 -48.73
C GLY A 16 -3.40 -11.78 -47.84
N GLU A 17 -2.85 -12.99 -47.76
CA GLU A 17 -1.46 -13.42 -47.51
C GLU A 17 -0.54 -12.74 -46.46
N LYS A 18 0.00 -13.63 -45.62
CA LYS A 18 1.06 -13.42 -44.62
C LYS A 18 2.42 -13.21 -45.28
N GLY A 19 3.17 -12.21 -44.79
CA GLY A 19 4.62 -12.11 -44.91
C GLY A 19 5.21 -11.63 -43.58
N ASP A 20 6.09 -12.44 -42.99
CA ASP A 20 6.85 -12.18 -41.77
C ASP A 20 7.80 -10.98 -41.90
N VAL A 21 7.78 -10.00 -40.97
CA VAL A 21 8.98 -9.28 -40.49
C VAL A 21 8.75 -8.73 -39.07
N ALA A 22 9.77 -8.90 -38.23
CA ALA A 22 9.93 -8.56 -36.81
C ALA A 22 9.48 -7.15 -36.36
N ALA A 23 8.84 -7.09 -35.19
CA ALA A 23 8.51 -5.86 -34.47
C ALA A 23 9.70 -5.37 -33.61
N LYS A 24 10.14 -4.13 -33.86
CA LYS A 24 10.97 -3.30 -32.98
C LYS A 24 10.17 -2.06 -32.60
N GLY A 25 10.44 -1.56 -31.39
CA GLY A 25 9.64 -0.61 -30.61
C GLY A 25 9.16 0.65 -31.33
N SER A 26 7.93 1.04 -30.97
CA SER A 26 7.25 2.25 -31.42
C SER A 26 7.67 3.44 -30.55
N GLU A 27 8.57 4.26 -31.08
CA GLU A 27 8.67 5.68 -30.73
C GLU A 27 7.48 6.41 -31.37
N CYS A 28 6.66 7.09 -30.56
CA CYS A 28 5.53 7.85 -31.07
C CYS A 28 5.99 9.29 -31.39
N SER A 29 6.24 9.52 -32.67
CA SER A 29 6.46 10.83 -33.28
C SER A 29 5.12 11.56 -33.49
N SER A 30 5.02 12.82 -33.05
CA SER A 30 3.94 13.73 -33.46
C SER A 30 4.45 14.73 -34.50
N SER A 31 4.07 14.54 -35.77
CA SER A 31 3.99 15.59 -36.81
C SER A 31 2.63 16.30 -36.68
N THR A 32 2.45 17.61 -36.83
CA THR A 32 2.79 18.47 -37.99
C THR A 32 2.63 19.95 -37.63
N GLY A 33 3.42 20.82 -38.26
CA GLY A 33 3.16 22.26 -38.37
C GLY A 33 4.40 23.03 -38.82
N GLU A 34 4.69 23.01 -40.14
CA GLU A 34 5.73 23.84 -40.74
C GLU A 34 5.43 25.34 -40.52
N GLY A 35 6.33 25.98 -39.79
CA GLY A 35 6.51 27.43 -39.72
C GLY A 35 7.96 27.65 -39.29
N ASP A 36 8.76 28.25 -40.17
CA ASP A 36 10.21 28.44 -40.09
C ASP A 36 10.77 28.56 -38.67
N VAL A 37 11.30 27.45 -38.14
CA VAL A 37 12.17 27.48 -36.97
C VAL A 37 13.57 27.78 -37.47
N VAL A 38 13.96 29.04 -37.36
CA VAL A 38 15.37 29.43 -37.32
C VAL A 38 16.01 28.61 -36.20
N SER A 39 16.79 27.61 -36.57
CA SER A 39 17.69 26.88 -35.68
C SER A 39 18.75 27.86 -35.17
N GLY A 40 18.45 28.51 -34.04
CA GLY A 40 19.35 29.36 -33.30
C GLY A 40 20.14 28.56 -32.26
N GLU A 41 21.44 28.79 -32.28
CA GLU A 41 22.52 28.52 -31.31
C GLU A 41 22.14 28.01 -29.91
N ASP A 42 22.95 27.08 -29.37
CA ASP A 42 22.98 26.73 -27.94
C ASP A 42 23.01 28.00 -27.07
N ASP A 43 21.86 28.40 -26.53
CA ASP A 43 21.69 29.53 -25.60
C ASP A 43 22.46 29.23 -24.29
N GLN A 44 23.74 29.59 -24.23
CA GLN A 44 24.51 29.53 -22.99
C GLN A 44 23.90 30.49 -21.95
N VAL A 45 23.46 29.92 -20.82
CA VAL A 45 22.90 30.69 -19.70
C VAL A 45 23.96 31.67 -19.16
N PRO A 46 23.68 32.99 -19.08
CA PRO A 46 24.65 33.96 -18.62
C PRO A 46 25.10 33.74 -17.17
N SER A 47 26.33 34.11 -16.84
CA SER A 47 26.88 33.98 -15.47
C SER A 47 26.01 34.69 -14.42
N GLY A 48 25.58 33.93 -13.40
CA GLY A 48 24.68 34.38 -12.34
C GLY A 48 23.19 34.05 -12.57
N TYR A 49 22.85 33.40 -13.68
CA TYR A 49 21.53 32.84 -13.96
C TYR A 49 21.59 31.32 -13.93
N GLN A 50 20.51 30.67 -13.50
CA GLN A 50 20.46 29.21 -13.35
C GLN A 50 19.90 28.51 -14.59
N ALA A 51 18.81 29.03 -15.14
CA ALA A 51 18.10 28.46 -16.28
C ALA A 51 17.08 29.46 -16.83
N TYR A 52 16.41 29.06 -17.91
CA TYR A 52 15.22 29.74 -18.40
C TYR A 52 13.99 29.29 -17.62
N GLY A 53 13.10 30.22 -17.31
CA GLY A 53 11.79 29.99 -16.74
C GLY A 53 10.71 30.33 -17.78
N THR A 54 9.63 29.56 -17.79
CA THR A 54 8.47 29.79 -18.63
C THR A 54 7.24 29.99 -17.75
N THR A 55 6.66 31.18 -17.83
CA THR A 55 5.43 31.57 -17.14
C THR A 55 4.22 30.78 -17.68
N PHE A 56 3.09 30.80 -16.97
CA PHE A 56 1.89 30.10 -17.41
C PHE A 56 1.22 30.70 -18.65
N ASP A 57 1.52 31.97 -18.97
CA ASP A 57 1.11 32.63 -20.22
C ASP A 57 2.10 32.36 -21.39
N GLY A 58 3.15 31.57 -21.18
CA GLY A 58 4.10 31.13 -22.21
C GLY A 58 5.26 32.09 -22.45
N ARG A 59 5.47 33.11 -21.61
CA ARG A 59 6.63 34.00 -21.69
C ARG A 59 7.86 33.35 -21.06
N ARG A 60 8.95 33.32 -21.83
CA ARG A 60 10.26 32.80 -21.38
C ARG A 60 11.12 33.94 -20.84
N PHE A 61 11.76 33.74 -19.68
CA PHE A 61 12.65 34.72 -19.06
C PHE A 61 13.83 34.04 -18.38
N LEU A 62 14.92 34.78 -18.16
CA LEU A 62 16.10 34.28 -17.45
C LEU A 62 15.87 34.32 -15.94
N VAL A 63 16.08 33.18 -15.26
CA VAL A 63 15.90 33.05 -13.82
C VAL A 63 17.25 33.22 -13.12
N PRO A 64 17.43 34.25 -12.27
CA PRO A 64 18.64 34.42 -11.48
C PRO A 64 18.90 33.24 -10.55
N GLU A 65 20.17 32.93 -10.33
CA GLU A 65 20.57 31.92 -9.35
C GLU A 65 20.35 32.45 -7.92
N THR A 66 19.48 31.78 -7.16
CA THR A 66 19.18 32.19 -5.78
C THR A 66 20.31 31.82 -4.81
N ILE A 67 20.26 32.34 -3.58
CA ILE A 67 21.18 31.99 -2.50
C ILE A 67 20.50 30.96 -1.62
N ASP A 68 21.15 29.83 -1.37
CA ASP A 68 20.65 28.76 -0.51
C ASP A 68 20.17 29.27 0.86
N MET A 69 19.12 28.66 1.41
CA MET A 69 18.53 29.06 2.69
C MET A 69 19.55 29.03 3.84
N PHE A 70 20.37 27.98 3.94
CA PHE A 70 21.34 27.85 5.03
C PHE A 70 22.44 28.91 4.87
N GLU A 71 22.93 29.13 3.64
CA GLU A 71 23.87 30.22 3.37
C GLU A 71 23.26 31.59 3.73
N LEU A 72 21.98 31.80 3.41
CA LEU A 72 21.25 33.03 3.71
C LEU A 72 21.11 33.27 5.22
N LEU A 73 20.86 32.23 6.02
CA LEU A 73 20.68 32.37 7.47
C LEU A 73 22.01 32.53 8.23
N PHE A 74 23.10 31.92 7.76
CA PHE A 74 24.37 31.87 8.49
C PHE A 74 25.45 32.83 7.96
N THR A 75 25.24 33.50 6.82
CA THR A 75 26.25 34.38 6.21
C THR A 75 25.80 35.84 6.20
N PRO A 76 26.20 36.66 7.21
CA PRO A 76 25.78 38.06 7.32
C PRO A 76 26.06 38.94 6.10
N LYS A 77 27.09 38.58 5.31
CA LYS A 77 27.46 39.31 4.08
C LYS A 77 26.37 39.28 3.00
N ASN A 78 25.46 38.31 3.07
CA ASN A 78 24.42 38.10 2.08
C ASN A 78 23.06 38.70 2.51
N TRP A 79 22.95 39.28 3.70
CA TRP A 79 21.66 39.72 4.26
C TRP A 79 21.13 41.00 3.61
N GLY A 80 19.92 40.93 3.06
CA GLY A 80 19.04 42.05 2.77
C GLY A 80 18.25 42.52 3.99
N LEU A 81 17.38 43.51 3.80
CA LEU A 81 16.51 44.02 4.87
C LEU A 81 15.51 42.93 5.33
N GLY A 82 15.05 42.09 4.41
CA GLY A 82 14.15 40.99 4.71
C GLY A 82 14.84 39.93 5.58
N GLU A 83 16.05 39.54 5.20
CA GLU A 83 16.84 38.54 5.92
C GLU A 83 17.23 39.01 7.32
N ILE A 84 17.56 40.29 7.49
CA ILE A 84 17.80 40.88 8.82
C ILE A 84 16.58 40.70 9.71
N PHE A 85 15.37 40.94 9.20
CA PHE A 85 14.14 40.74 9.96
C PHE A 85 13.96 39.27 10.36
N VAL A 86 14.19 38.32 9.44
CA VAL A 86 14.14 36.88 9.74
C VAL A 86 15.11 36.52 10.87
N VAL A 87 16.35 36.99 10.80
CA VAL A 87 17.38 36.73 11.82
C VAL A 87 17.01 37.35 13.16
N LEU A 88 16.39 38.53 13.20
CA LEU A 88 15.93 39.15 14.44
C LEU A 88 14.84 38.31 15.13
N VAL A 89 13.88 37.79 14.37
CA VAL A 89 12.83 36.89 14.93
C VAL A 89 13.45 35.59 15.44
N ASN A 90 14.37 34.98 14.68
CA ASN A 90 15.09 33.79 15.13
C ASN A 90 15.93 34.05 16.39
N THR A 91 16.56 35.23 16.47
CA THR A 91 17.34 35.65 17.65
C THR A 91 16.44 35.84 18.88
N PHE A 92 15.26 36.43 18.69
CA PHE A 92 14.25 36.54 19.75
C PHE A 92 13.85 35.15 20.27
N ASN A 93 13.57 34.20 19.38
CA ASN A 93 13.27 32.83 19.79
C ASN A 93 14.44 32.18 20.55
N THR A 94 15.70 32.35 20.10
CA THR A 94 16.88 31.87 20.85
C THR A 94 16.94 32.47 22.26
N LEU A 95 16.61 33.75 22.44
CA LEU A 95 16.59 34.38 23.76
C LEU A 95 15.59 33.70 24.71
N THR A 96 14.44 33.24 24.20
CA THR A 96 13.47 32.47 25.01
C THR A 96 14.05 31.15 25.50
N MET A 97 14.97 30.52 24.74
CA MET A 97 15.67 29.29 25.15
C MET A 97 16.57 29.55 26.37
N VAL A 98 17.29 30.68 26.39
CA VAL A 98 18.14 31.07 27.52
C VAL A 98 17.30 31.35 28.76
N LEU A 99 16.13 31.96 28.58
CA LEU A 99 15.18 32.26 29.66
C LEU A 99 14.24 31.10 29.99
N SER A 100 14.49 29.91 29.44
CA SER A 100 13.57 28.77 29.53
C SER A 100 13.28 28.34 30.97
N GLY A 101 14.18 28.57 31.93
CA GLY A 101 13.94 28.30 33.35
C GLY A 101 12.77 29.08 33.96
N TYR A 102 12.47 30.28 33.44
CA TYR A 102 11.41 31.17 33.92
C TYR A 102 10.12 31.07 33.09
N ILE A 103 10.20 30.48 31.90
CA ILE A 103 9.09 30.41 30.96
C ILE A 103 8.43 29.03 31.06
N PRO A 104 7.09 28.96 31.22
CA PRO A 104 6.38 27.70 31.33
C PRO A 104 6.41 26.91 30.01
N THR A 105 6.40 25.58 30.09
CA THR A 105 6.49 24.69 28.92
C THR A 105 5.40 24.94 27.88
N TRP A 106 4.18 25.31 28.30
CA TRP A 106 3.07 25.57 27.37
C TRP A 106 3.38 26.69 26.39
N TYR A 107 4.19 27.69 26.77
CA TYR A 107 4.60 28.77 25.87
C TYR A 107 5.37 28.22 24.67
N PHE A 108 6.35 27.34 24.92
CA PHE A 108 7.15 26.74 23.85
C PHE A 108 6.32 25.83 22.94
N VAL A 109 5.35 25.11 23.51
CA VAL A 109 4.40 24.31 22.73
C VAL A 109 3.55 25.21 21.83
N VAL A 110 2.97 26.29 22.37
CA VAL A 110 2.15 27.23 21.59
C VAL A 110 2.96 27.95 20.53
N THR A 111 4.17 28.40 20.84
CA THR A 111 5.05 29.06 19.87
C THR A 111 5.42 28.12 18.73
N PHE A 112 5.78 26.86 19.00
CA PHE A 112 6.01 25.89 17.94
C PHE A 112 4.75 25.63 17.11
N LEU A 113 3.61 25.40 17.76
CA LEU A 113 2.35 25.14 17.05
C LEU A 113 1.91 26.33 16.20
N PHE A 114 2.17 27.56 16.63
CA PHE A 114 1.94 28.76 15.84
C PHE A 114 2.72 28.72 14.52
N TRP A 115 4.04 28.51 14.59
CA TRP A 115 4.88 28.43 13.39
C TRP A 115 4.52 27.23 12.51
N ARG A 116 4.15 26.11 13.12
CA ARG A 116 3.65 24.92 12.42
C ARG A 116 2.38 25.22 11.62
N VAL A 117 1.42 25.93 12.22
CA VAL A 117 0.18 26.34 11.54
C VAL A 117 0.49 27.36 10.44
N CYS A 118 1.38 28.32 10.68
CA CYS A 118 1.84 29.24 9.63
C CYS A 118 2.49 28.50 8.46
N TYR A 119 3.29 27.46 8.73
CA TYR A 119 3.87 26.62 7.70
C TYR A 119 2.78 25.87 6.95
N ASN A 120 2.08 24.93 7.58
CA ASN A 120 1.24 24.02 6.80
C ASN A 120 -0.10 24.64 6.36
N VAL A 121 -0.73 25.46 7.20
CA VAL A 121 -2.02 26.08 6.87
C VAL A 121 -1.83 27.43 6.20
N GLY A 122 -0.92 28.28 6.72
CA GLY A 122 -0.67 29.62 6.20
C GLY A 122 -0.08 29.60 4.78
N ILE A 123 1.07 28.94 4.61
CA ILE A 123 1.68 28.78 3.27
C ILE A 123 0.73 27.97 2.38
N GLY A 124 0.11 26.91 2.89
CA GLY A 124 -0.87 26.12 2.14
C GLY A 124 -2.02 26.95 1.56
N TYR A 125 -2.56 27.90 2.34
CA TYR A 125 -3.59 28.83 1.88
C TYR A 125 -3.07 29.75 0.76
N ILE A 126 -1.89 30.35 0.93
CA ILE A 126 -1.28 31.23 -0.07
C ILE A 126 -1.08 30.48 -1.39
N LEU A 127 -0.45 29.30 -1.33
CA LEU A 127 -0.19 28.45 -2.48
C LEU A 127 -1.48 28.01 -3.16
N ARG A 128 -2.50 27.63 -2.39
CA ARG A 128 -3.81 27.25 -2.95
C ARG A 128 -4.46 28.38 -3.72
N GLN A 129 -4.39 29.62 -3.21
CA GLN A 129 -4.92 30.79 -3.89
C GLN A 129 -4.12 31.13 -5.14
N GLN A 130 -2.79 31.02 -5.07
CA GLN A 130 -1.91 31.21 -6.21
C GLN A 130 -2.20 30.20 -7.32
N SER A 131 -2.29 28.90 -6.99
CA SER A 131 -2.57 27.84 -7.95
C SER A 131 -3.91 27.94 -8.66
N ARG A 132 -4.93 28.52 -8.03
CA ARG A 132 -6.28 28.61 -8.62
C ARG A 132 -6.38 29.81 -9.55
N ASP A 133 -6.13 30.99 -9.01
CA ASP A 133 -6.49 32.27 -9.61
C ASP A 133 -5.41 33.34 -9.41
N PHE A 134 -4.13 32.95 -9.35
CA PHE A 134 -2.99 33.87 -9.13
C PHE A 134 -3.20 34.81 -7.93
N GLY A 135 -3.78 34.27 -6.85
CA GLY A 135 -4.28 35.07 -5.73
C GLY A 135 -3.21 35.87 -5.00
N PHE A 136 -1.97 35.36 -4.92
CA PHE A 136 -0.88 36.09 -4.28
C PHE A 136 -0.40 37.25 -5.16
N ASP A 137 -0.32 37.06 -6.48
CA ASP A 137 -0.03 38.15 -7.41
C ASP A 137 -1.07 39.25 -7.32
N ARG A 138 -2.35 38.89 -7.35
CA ARG A 138 -3.46 39.85 -7.19
C ARG A 138 -3.41 40.58 -5.84
N PHE A 139 -3.01 39.91 -4.77
CA PHE A 139 -2.80 40.54 -3.48
C PHE A 139 -1.70 41.61 -3.55
N LEU A 140 -0.54 41.30 -4.15
CA LEU A 140 0.55 42.25 -4.32
C LEU A 140 0.16 43.44 -5.20
N ASP A 141 -0.55 43.21 -6.31
CA ASP A 141 -1.00 44.28 -7.20
C ASP A 141 -2.06 45.18 -6.55
N GLY A 142 -2.83 44.65 -5.61
CA GLY A 142 -3.81 45.41 -4.84
C GLY A 142 -3.20 46.32 -3.77
N LEU A 143 -1.91 46.16 -3.45
CA LEU A 143 -1.19 47.06 -2.54
C LEU A 143 -0.96 48.42 -3.20
N ARG A 144 -0.80 49.48 -2.38
CA ARG A 144 -0.39 50.78 -2.95
C ARG A 144 0.94 50.61 -3.70
N PRO A 145 1.15 51.30 -4.83
CA PRO A 145 2.34 51.12 -5.67
C PRO A 145 3.66 51.23 -4.90
N GLU A 146 3.75 52.18 -3.96
CA GLU A 146 4.92 52.39 -3.11
C GLU A 146 5.22 51.18 -2.21
N TRP A 147 4.20 50.57 -1.62
CA TRP A 147 4.33 49.38 -0.77
C TRP A 147 4.68 48.13 -1.58
N ASN A 148 4.06 47.95 -2.75
CA ASN A 148 4.38 46.84 -3.65
C ASN A 148 5.84 46.91 -4.12
N ALA A 149 6.28 48.09 -4.57
CA ALA A 149 7.66 48.33 -4.98
C ALA A 149 8.66 48.13 -3.83
N LEU A 150 8.32 48.59 -2.61
CA LEU A 150 9.16 48.39 -1.43
C LEU A 150 9.32 46.91 -1.08
N LEU A 151 8.22 46.14 -1.05
CA LEU A 151 8.27 44.71 -0.72
C LEU A 151 9.09 43.92 -1.74
N ARG A 152 8.86 44.14 -3.04
CA ARG A 152 9.62 43.50 -4.12
C ARG A 152 11.10 43.85 -4.05
N LYS A 153 11.42 45.12 -3.76
CA LYS A 153 12.80 45.57 -3.56
C LYS A 153 13.44 44.90 -2.35
N ILE A 154 12.75 44.82 -1.22
CA ILE A 154 13.25 44.14 -0.02
C ILE A 154 13.55 42.66 -0.33
N ALA A 155 12.63 41.98 -0.99
CA ALA A 155 12.75 40.55 -1.32
C ALA A 155 13.85 40.23 -2.34
N THR A 156 14.12 41.13 -3.28
CA THR A 156 15.13 40.92 -4.34
C THR A 156 16.51 41.47 -4.00
N THR A 157 16.66 42.21 -2.90
CA THR A 157 17.92 42.90 -2.55
C THR A 157 19.13 41.95 -2.49
N SER A 158 18.98 40.77 -1.90
CA SER A 158 20.06 39.79 -1.76
C SER A 158 20.52 39.25 -3.12
N ILE A 159 19.58 38.96 -4.02
CA ILE A 159 19.83 38.50 -5.39
C ILE A 159 20.45 39.61 -6.24
N SER A 160 19.92 40.83 -6.18
CA SER A 160 20.48 41.97 -6.91
C SER A 160 21.95 42.19 -6.56
N ARG A 161 22.32 42.09 -5.28
CA ARG A 161 23.73 42.19 -4.87
C ARG A 161 24.59 41.03 -5.36
N LYS A 162 24.04 39.81 -5.45
CA LYS A 162 24.75 38.65 -6.02
C LYS A 162 25.02 38.88 -7.51
N LEU A 163 24.02 39.31 -8.26
CA LEU A 163 24.13 39.63 -9.68
C LEU A 163 25.09 40.80 -9.96
N GLU A 164 25.11 41.83 -9.11
CA GLU A 164 26.10 42.91 -9.22
C GLU A 164 27.53 42.39 -9.11
N LYS A 165 27.78 41.40 -8.23
CA LYS A 165 29.10 40.77 -8.09
C LYS A 165 29.47 39.89 -9.28
N THR A 166 28.50 39.34 -10.02
CA THR A 166 28.73 38.56 -11.24
C THR A 166 28.77 39.42 -12.52
N GLY A 167 28.73 40.75 -12.38
CA GLY A 167 28.84 41.70 -13.50
C GLY A 167 27.50 42.13 -14.11
N GLN A 168 26.37 41.66 -13.57
CA GLN A 168 25.00 41.91 -14.06
C GLN A 168 24.34 43.07 -13.29
N LYS A 169 24.97 44.25 -13.30
CA LYS A 169 24.49 45.42 -12.54
C LYS A 169 23.21 46.00 -13.14
N GLY A 170 22.18 46.16 -12.31
CA GLY A 170 20.90 46.75 -12.73
C GLY A 170 19.97 45.80 -13.49
N ALA A 171 20.16 44.48 -13.32
CA ALA A 171 19.27 43.47 -13.87
C ALA A 171 17.80 43.73 -13.48
N LYS A 172 16.89 43.59 -14.45
CA LYS A 172 15.44 43.67 -14.24
C LYS A 172 14.88 42.26 -14.12
N PHE A 173 13.97 42.07 -13.19
CA PHE A 173 13.34 40.77 -12.94
C PHE A 173 11.95 40.72 -13.56
N ASP A 174 11.52 39.51 -13.96
CA ASP A 174 10.13 39.29 -14.34
C ASP A 174 9.20 39.45 -13.12
N ARG A 175 7.97 39.90 -13.36
CA ARG A 175 6.96 40.12 -12.32
C ARG A 175 6.65 38.86 -11.52
N GLU A 176 6.61 37.69 -12.16
CA GLU A 176 6.33 36.41 -11.49
C GLU A 176 7.50 36.01 -10.59
N PHE A 177 8.75 36.22 -11.06
CA PHE A 177 9.94 35.98 -10.24
C PHE A 177 10.00 36.88 -9.02
N GLU A 178 9.75 38.18 -9.18
CA GLU A 178 9.72 39.11 -8.05
C GLU A 178 8.62 38.77 -7.04
N SER A 179 7.46 38.30 -7.51
CA SER A 179 6.36 37.85 -6.66
C SER A 179 6.75 36.60 -5.87
N TRP A 180 7.33 35.61 -6.56
CA TRP A 180 7.88 34.42 -5.93
C TRP A 180 8.96 34.78 -4.89
N MET A 181 9.81 35.77 -5.14
CA MET A 181 10.81 36.23 -4.16
C MET A 181 10.20 36.80 -2.88
N VAL A 182 9.07 37.53 -2.98
CA VAL A 182 8.34 38.00 -1.79
C VAL A 182 7.78 36.81 -1.01
N PHE A 183 7.17 35.85 -1.69
CA PHE A 183 6.68 34.63 -1.09
C PHE A 183 7.80 33.79 -0.44
N ARG A 184 8.94 33.66 -1.12
CA ARG A 184 10.13 32.96 -0.64
C ARG A 184 10.63 33.58 0.66
N LEU A 185 10.69 34.92 0.76
CA LEU A 185 11.09 35.59 2.00
C LEU A 185 10.14 35.28 3.16
N ILE A 186 8.82 35.29 2.92
CA ILE A 186 7.80 34.90 3.91
C ILE A 186 8.02 33.45 4.34
N SER A 187 8.23 32.55 3.39
CA SER A 187 8.47 31.14 3.64
C SER A 187 9.75 30.92 4.44
N THR A 188 10.86 31.60 4.12
CA THR A 188 12.11 31.52 4.88
C THR A 188 11.92 31.94 6.33
N MET A 189 11.14 32.99 6.59
CA MET A 189 10.78 33.37 7.95
C MET A 189 10.03 32.24 8.67
N ILE A 190 9.00 31.69 8.04
CA ILE A 190 8.15 30.66 8.65
C ILE A 190 8.92 29.36 8.89
N LEU A 191 9.61 28.84 7.87
CA LEU A 191 10.32 27.55 7.94
C LEU A 191 11.48 27.58 8.95
N SER A 192 12.25 28.67 8.98
CA SER A 192 13.37 28.79 9.93
C SER A 192 12.88 28.85 11.37
N ASN A 193 11.81 29.60 11.64
CA ASN A 193 11.23 29.69 12.98
C ASN A 193 10.51 28.41 13.40
N ASP A 194 9.82 27.72 12.48
CA ASP A 194 9.19 26.42 12.74
C ASP A 194 10.24 25.38 13.20
N GLY A 195 11.31 25.21 12.44
CA GLY A 195 12.39 24.29 12.81
C GLY A 195 13.11 24.69 14.10
N GLN A 196 13.40 25.98 14.28
CA GLN A 196 14.11 26.47 15.46
C GLN A 196 13.28 26.32 16.74
N THR A 197 12.01 26.72 16.71
CA THR A 197 11.13 26.64 17.88
C THR A 197 10.83 25.20 18.29
N TYR A 198 10.81 24.27 17.33
CA TYR A 198 10.79 22.84 17.61
C TYR A 198 12.02 22.38 18.39
N CYS A 199 13.22 22.75 17.93
CA CYS A 199 14.47 22.43 18.62
C CYS A 199 14.54 23.04 20.03
N ILE A 200 14.04 24.27 20.21
CA ILE A 200 13.96 24.92 21.52
C ILE A 200 12.97 24.18 22.44
N LEU A 201 11.83 23.74 21.92
CA LEU A 201 10.88 22.91 22.68
C LEU A 201 11.52 21.57 23.08
N ALA A 202 12.24 20.91 22.17
CA ALA A 202 12.97 19.69 22.47
C ALA A 202 14.03 19.90 23.56
N TRP A 203 14.77 21.01 23.49
CA TRP A 203 15.72 21.42 24.53
C TRP A 203 15.03 21.63 25.88
N LYS A 204 13.91 22.36 25.91
CA LYS A 204 13.11 22.60 27.13
C LYS A 204 12.60 21.31 27.77
N LEU A 205 12.30 20.31 26.96
CA LEU A 205 11.77 19.00 27.39
C LEU A 205 12.88 17.96 27.62
N LEU A 206 14.14 18.29 27.36
CA LEU A 206 15.26 17.38 27.55
C LEU A 206 15.47 17.12 29.04
N GLN A 207 15.19 15.88 29.46
CA GLN A 207 15.45 15.41 30.82
C GLN A 207 16.62 14.45 30.79
N MET A 208 17.76 14.88 31.31
CA MET A 208 18.91 13.99 31.52
C MET A 208 18.74 13.26 32.85
N PRO A 209 18.77 11.91 32.86
CA PRO A 209 18.74 11.16 34.11
C PRO A 209 20.02 11.44 34.92
N ALA A 210 19.95 11.31 36.24
CA ALA A 210 21.16 11.30 37.06
C ALA A 210 22.08 10.15 36.61
N VAL A 211 23.39 10.31 36.79
CA VAL A 211 24.38 9.32 36.32
C VAL A 211 24.11 7.93 36.89
N GLU A 212 23.62 7.87 38.12
CA GLU A 212 23.27 6.64 38.84
C GLU A 212 22.02 5.94 38.27
N ASP A 213 21.14 6.68 37.58
CA ASP A 213 19.86 6.19 37.02
C ASP A 213 19.93 5.88 35.52
N ILE A 214 21.13 5.89 34.92
CA ILE A 214 21.31 5.59 33.50
C ILE A 214 21.05 4.09 33.28
N THR A 215 20.02 3.79 32.49
CA THR A 215 19.66 2.42 32.10
C THR A 215 20.08 2.16 30.65
N ILE A 216 20.11 0.89 30.24
CA ILE A 216 20.32 0.49 28.84
C ILE A 216 19.27 1.14 27.93
N TRP A 217 18.04 1.32 28.42
CA TRP A 217 16.98 2.01 27.68
C TRP A 217 17.32 3.49 27.42
N HIS A 218 17.89 4.20 28.40
CA HIS A 218 18.34 5.58 28.22
C HIS A 218 19.43 5.69 27.14
N ILE A 219 20.40 4.77 27.19
CA ILE A 219 21.48 4.71 26.20
C ILE A 219 20.90 4.40 24.80
N PHE A 220 19.99 3.43 24.71
CA PHE A 220 19.32 3.08 23.46
C PHE A 220 18.57 4.28 22.87
N CYS A 221 17.72 4.95 23.64
CA CYS A 221 16.96 6.12 23.20
C CYS A 221 17.88 7.23 22.69
N PHE A 222 18.99 7.50 23.39
CA PHE A 222 19.94 8.52 23.01
C PHE A 222 20.69 8.16 21.72
N VAL A 223 21.28 6.96 21.66
CA VAL A 223 22.08 6.50 20.51
C VAL A 223 21.19 6.34 19.27
N PHE A 224 20.08 5.61 19.40
CA PHE A 224 19.17 5.36 18.29
C PHE A 224 18.47 6.65 17.85
N GLY A 225 18.01 7.48 18.79
CA GLY A 225 17.41 8.78 18.47
C GLY A 225 18.39 9.70 17.74
N THR A 226 19.67 9.73 18.15
CA THR A 226 20.71 10.50 17.46
C THR A 226 20.97 9.98 16.06
N MET A 227 21.09 8.65 15.90
CA MET A 227 21.27 8.01 14.59
C MET A 227 20.12 8.37 13.63
N VAL A 228 18.87 8.33 14.12
CA VAL A 228 17.68 8.68 13.35
C VAL A 228 17.66 10.17 12.97
N CYS A 229 18.07 11.08 13.86
CA CYS A 229 18.23 12.50 13.53
C CYS A 229 19.30 12.72 12.45
N VAL A 230 20.46 12.04 12.54
CA VAL A 230 21.53 12.15 11.54
C VAL A 230 21.05 11.68 10.17
N LEU A 231 20.37 10.53 10.10
CA LEU A 231 19.78 10.01 8.86
C LEU A 231 18.78 11.00 8.26
N SER A 232 17.96 11.62 9.10
CA SER A 232 16.96 12.61 8.68
C SER A 232 17.58 13.87 8.08
N VAL A 233 18.62 14.40 8.72
CA VAL A 233 19.37 15.57 8.22
C VAL A 233 20.06 15.24 6.90
N PHE A 234 20.66 14.06 6.79
CA PHE A 234 21.25 13.57 5.54
C PHE A 234 20.19 13.51 4.43
N ALA A 235 19.04 12.87 4.68
CA ALA A 235 17.96 12.78 3.70
C ALA A 235 17.41 14.15 3.27
N LYS A 236 17.30 15.13 4.21
CA LYS A 236 16.88 16.49 3.87
C LYS A 236 17.90 17.21 3.01
N ARG A 237 19.19 17.07 3.31
CA ARG A 237 20.27 17.69 2.54
C ARG A 237 20.33 17.10 1.13
N ASP A 238 20.33 15.78 1.02
CA ASP A 238 20.36 15.08 -0.26
C ASP A 238 19.14 15.42 -1.13
N ALA A 239 17.95 15.47 -0.52
CA ALA A 239 16.74 15.90 -1.21
C ALA A 239 16.81 17.36 -1.68
N HIS A 240 17.36 18.26 -0.86
CA HIS A 240 17.55 19.66 -1.21
C HIS A 240 18.53 19.82 -2.38
N ASP A 241 19.64 19.10 -2.35
CA ASP A 241 20.66 19.11 -3.41
C ASP A 241 20.07 18.61 -4.74
N CYS A 242 19.11 17.67 -4.72
CA CYS A 242 18.42 17.18 -5.92
C CYS A 242 17.40 18.17 -6.51
N VAL A 243 16.60 18.84 -5.67
CA VAL A 243 15.51 19.70 -6.16
C VAL A 243 15.92 21.17 -6.37
N GLY A 244 16.95 21.62 -5.66
CA GLY A 244 17.36 23.02 -5.61
C GLY A 244 16.38 23.96 -4.86
N ASP A 245 16.84 25.18 -4.65
CA ASP A 245 16.11 26.20 -3.88
C ASP A 245 14.77 26.61 -4.52
N TYR A 246 14.68 26.55 -5.85
CA TYR A 246 13.44 26.84 -6.58
C TYR A 246 12.29 25.90 -6.17
N ALA A 247 12.48 24.58 -6.23
CA ALA A 247 11.44 23.63 -5.87
C ALA A 247 11.26 23.53 -4.34
N TRP A 248 12.32 23.74 -3.55
CA TRP A 248 12.23 23.79 -2.08
C TRP A 248 11.26 24.87 -1.58
N TYR A 249 11.14 25.98 -2.33
CA TYR A 249 10.20 27.08 -2.05
C TYR A 249 9.00 27.12 -3.00
N TRP A 250 8.56 25.95 -3.50
CA TRP A 250 7.34 25.80 -4.33
C TRP A 250 7.28 26.77 -5.52
N GLY A 251 8.41 27.03 -6.18
CA GLY A 251 8.49 27.95 -7.31
C GLY A 251 7.57 27.59 -8.48
N ASP A 252 7.23 26.30 -8.64
CA ASP A 252 6.27 25.80 -9.62
C ASP A 252 4.88 26.46 -9.54
N PHE A 253 4.52 27.06 -8.40
CA PHE A 253 3.27 27.81 -8.26
C PHE A 253 3.26 29.15 -8.99
N TRP A 254 4.42 29.66 -9.41
CA TRP A 254 4.53 30.92 -10.16
C TRP A 254 4.86 30.69 -11.62
N PHE A 255 5.95 29.99 -11.92
CA PHE A 255 6.43 29.73 -13.28
C PHE A 255 7.07 28.35 -13.34
N ARG A 256 7.28 27.76 -14.52
CA ARG A 256 8.00 26.49 -14.72
C ARG A 256 9.47 26.72 -15.01
N LEU A 257 10.36 25.99 -14.36
CA LEU A 257 11.79 26.06 -14.65
C LEU A 257 12.17 25.01 -15.71
N GLU A 258 12.90 25.41 -16.75
CA GLU A 258 13.37 24.53 -17.81
C GLU A 258 14.63 23.76 -17.39
N THR A 259 14.49 22.93 -16.36
CA THR A 259 15.55 22.05 -15.85
C THR A 259 15.04 20.63 -15.80
N SER A 260 15.81 19.67 -16.31
CA SER A 260 15.52 18.26 -16.09
C SER A 260 15.83 17.90 -14.64
N LEU A 261 14.80 17.69 -13.81
CA LEU A 261 14.98 17.05 -12.51
C LEU A 261 15.41 15.61 -12.73
N THR A 262 16.66 15.29 -12.42
CA THR A 262 17.09 13.90 -12.27
C THR A 262 16.68 13.44 -10.88
N PHE A 263 15.77 12.49 -10.81
CA PHE A 263 15.34 11.88 -9.54
C PHE A 263 16.41 10.88 -9.07
N ASP A 264 17.53 11.41 -8.61
CA ASP A 264 18.67 10.64 -8.10
C ASP A 264 18.68 10.63 -6.56
N GLY A 265 19.55 9.80 -5.97
CA GLY A 265 19.80 9.78 -4.53
C GLY A 265 18.58 9.33 -3.71
N VAL A 266 18.21 10.11 -2.69
CA VAL A 266 17.15 9.75 -1.73
C VAL A 266 15.76 9.62 -2.38
N PHE A 267 15.51 10.22 -3.54
CA PHE A 267 14.26 10.09 -4.30
C PHE A 267 14.10 8.73 -5.00
N GLU A 268 15.19 7.95 -5.16
CA GLU A 268 15.08 6.56 -5.62
C GLU A 268 14.48 5.65 -4.54
N LEU A 269 14.61 6.05 -3.28
CA LEU A 269 14.24 5.24 -2.12
C LEU A 269 12.87 5.62 -1.56
N PHE A 270 12.53 6.90 -1.61
CA PHE A 270 11.32 7.42 -1.00
C PHE A 270 10.59 8.37 -1.97
N PRO A 271 9.25 8.32 -2.03
CA PRO A 271 8.46 9.17 -2.92
C PRO A 271 8.56 10.65 -2.56
N HIS A 272 8.48 10.96 -1.26
CA HIS A 272 8.59 12.32 -0.73
C HIS A 272 9.62 12.33 0.41
N PRO A 273 10.92 12.25 0.10
CA PRO A 273 11.98 12.09 1.11
C PRO A 273 11.99 13.23 2.12
N MET A 274 11.66 14.45 1.70
CA MET A 274 11.58 15.63 2.59
C MET A 274 10.46 15.53 3.63
N TYR A 275 9.34 14.91 3.26
CA TYR A 275 8.14 14.80 4.09
C TYR A 275 8.05 13.47 4.81
N THR A 276 8.85 12.48 4.43
CA THR A 276 8.90 11.15 5.06
C THR A 276 10.15 11.03 5.93
N VAL A 277 11.28 10.61 5.36
CA VAL A 277 12.55 10.41 6.07
C VAL A 277 13.08 11.72 6.65
N GLY A 278 12.81 12.85 6.01
CA GLY A 278 13.14 14.17 6.51
C GLY A 278 12.42 14.53 7.82
N TYR A 279 11.32 13.86 8.18
CA TYR A 279 10.63 14.06 9.46
C TYR A 279 11.15 13.15 10.57
N LEU A 280 12.07 12.22 10.29
CA LEU A 280 12.67 11.34 11.30
C LEU A 280 13.32 12.09 12.47
N THR A 281 13.84 13.31 12.25
CA THR A 281 14.34 14.17 13.34
C THR A 281 13.31 14.40 14.44
N TYR A 282 12.02 14.50 14.09
CA TYR A 282 10.96 14.73 15.08
C TYR A 282 10.80 13.53 16.02
N TYR A 283 10.89 12.33 15.46
CA TYR A 283 10.84 11.09 16.23
C TYR A 283 12.15 10.84 17.00
N GLY A 284 13.30 11.15 16.39
CA GLY A 284 14.61 11.04 17.01
C GLY A 284 14.74 11.94 18.25
N LEU A 285 14.34 13.22 18.15
CA LEU A 285 14.32 14.12 19.30
C LEU A 285 13.29 13.71 20.36
N SER A 286 12.14 13.16 19.96
CA SER A 286 11.16 12.59 20.91
C SER A 286 11.73 11.40 21.68
N LEU A 287 12.55 10.56 21.04
CA LEU A 287 13.26 9.47 21.71
C LEU A 287 14.36 9.99 22.64
N ILE A 288 15.21 10.91 22.19
CA ILE A 288 16.29 11.49 23.01
C ILE A 288 15.72 12.14 24.28
N THR A 289 14.67 12.94 24.12
CA THR A 289 14.01 13.63 25.24
C THR A 289 13.15 12.69 26.09
N ARG A 290 12.76 11.53 25.55
CA ARG A 290 11.81 10.58 26.16
C ARG A 290 10.49 11.25 26.56
N SER A 291 10.10 12.30 25.84
CA SER A 291 8.94 13.13 26.18
C SER A 291 7.74 12.78 25.31
N HIS A 292 6.66 12.29 25.93
CA HIS A 292 5.37 12.10 25.25
C HIS A 292 4.80 13.42 24.69
N THR A 293 4.99 14.55 25.37
CA THR A 293 4.57 15.87 24.84
C THR A 293 5.23 16.19 23.50
N LEU A 294 6.56 16.03 23.42
CA LEU A 294 7.28 16.23 22.16
C LEU A 294 6.84 15.23 21.09
N LEU A 295 6.58 13.97 21.45
CA LEU A 295 6.06 12.96 20.53
C LEU A 295 4.69 13.33 19.96
N VAL A 296 3.74 13.78 20.80
CA VAL A 296 2.41 14.22 20.34
C VAL A 296 2.55 15.39 19.38
N VAL A 297 3.30 16.41 19.76
CA VAL A 297 3.53 17.60 18.93
C VAL A 297 4.21 17.23 17.61
N SER A 298 5.12 16.26 17.63
CA SER A 298 5.79 15.70 16.45
C SER A 298 4.83 14.98 15.51
N LEU A 299 3.94 14.15 16.05
CA LEU A 299 2.93 13.43 15.28
C LEU A 299 1.96 14.42 14.62
N VAL A 300 1.49 15.43 15.36
CA VAL A 300 0.64 16.50 14.81
C VAL A 300 1.37 17.28 13.71
N ALA A 301 2.62 17.67 13.94
CA ALA A 301 3.43 18.40 12.96
C ALA A 301 3.61 17.62 11.65
N HIS A 302 3.95 16.33 11.75
CA HIS A 302 4.10 15.47 10.59
C HIS A 302 2.75 15.25 9.88
N SER A 303 1.66 15.09 10.62
CA SER A 303 0.32 14.95 10.04
C SER A 303 -0.08 16.18 9.21
N LEU A 304 0.18 17.39 9.74
CA LEU A 304 -0.04 18.64 9.03
C LEU A 304 0.82 18.73 7.76
N GLN A 305 2.04 18.19 7.78
CA GLN A 305 2.87 18.11 6.57
C GLN A 305 2.29 17.18 5.52
N ILE A 306 1.82 15.99 5.91
CA ILE A 306 1.19 15.06 4.98
C ILE A 306 -0.12 15.64 4.42
N PHE A 307 -0.90 16.35 5.23
CA PHE A 307 -2.09 17.06 4.73
C PHE A 307 -1.73 18.19 3.77
N PHE A 308 -0.67 18.94 4.04
CA PHE A 308 -0.17 19.94 3.11
C PHE A 308 0.22 19.30 1.77
N LEU A 309 0.96 18.19 1.79
CA LEU A 309 1.32 17.43 0.59
C LEU A 309 0.05 16.99 -0.18
N ALA A 310 -0.86 16.28 0.49
CA ALA A 310 -2.01 15.64 -0.14
C ALA A 310 -3.06 16.64 -0.67
N PHE A 311 -3.27 17.78 0.00
CA PHE A 311 -4.33 18.72 -0.35
C PHE A 311 -3.87 19.96 -1.12
N ILE A 312 -2.58 20.31 -1.03
CA ILE A 312 -2.04 21.53 -1.64
C ILE A 312 -1.04 21.20 -2.74
N GLU A 313 0.04 20.49 -2.40
CA GLU A 313 1.17 20.28 -3.30
C GLU A 313 0.83 19.26 -4.39
N GLU A 314 0.44 18.03 -4.05
CA GLU A 314 0.12 16.99 -5.04
C GLU A 314 -0.96 17.41 -6.04
N PRO A 315 -2.10 18.02 -5.62
CA PRO A 315 -3.12 18.46 -6.58
C PRO A 315 -2.60 19.52 -7.55
N HIS A 316 -1.66 20.36 -7.12
CA HIS A 316 -1.02 21.35 -7.97
C HIS A 316 -0.03 20.69 -8.94
N MET A 317 0.80 19.77 -8.46
CA MET A 317 1.73 19.03 -9.30
C MET A 317 0.98 18.21 -10.36
N GLN A 318 -0.13 17.54 -9.99
CA GLN A 318 -1.00 16.84 -10.94
C GLN A 318 -1.67 17.78 -11.95
N LYS A 319 -1.94 19.04 -11.58
CA LYS A 319 -2.48 20.05 -12.48
C LYS A 319 -1.45 20.46 -13.56
N ILE A 320 -0.19 20.62 -13.18
CA ILE A 320 0.87 21.12 -14.08
C ILE A 320 1.53 19.98 -14.87
N TYR A 321 1.80 18.86 -14.20
CA TYR A 321 2.63 17.76 -14.72
C TYR A 321 1.83 16.47 -14.96
N GLY A 322 0.61 16.33 -14.42
CA GLY A 322 -0.17 15.10 -14.54
C GLY A 322 -0.74 14.87 -15.94
N SER A 323 -0.65 13.63 -16.43
CA SER A 323 -1.14 13.25 -17.76
C SER A 323 -2.67 13.20 -17.84
N GLU A 324 -3.24 13.43 -19.02
CA GLU A 324 -4.70 13.34 -19.23
C GLU A 324 -5.23 11.89 -19.10
N GLU A 325 -4.40 10.89 -19.40
CA GLU A 325 -4.75 9.47 -19.23
C GLU A 325 -4.87 9.06 -17.75
N GLU A 326 -3.96 9.53 -16.89
CA GLU A 326 -4.02 9.27 -15.44
C GLU A 326 -5.28 9.90 -14.83
N LYS A 327 -5.65 11.11 -15.27
CA LYS A 327 -6.89 11.79 -14.84
C LYS A 327 -8.12 11.00 -15.27
N ALA A 328 -8.13 10.42 -16.48
CA ALA A 328 -9.25 9.64 -17.00
C ALA A 328 -9.39 8.25 -16.35
N LYS A 329 -8.27 7.58 -16.00
CA LYS A 329 -8.28 6.26 -15.33
C LYS A 329 -8.93 6.31 -13.95
N LYS A 330 -8.62 7.33 -13.12
CA LYS A 330 -9.21 7.49 -11.78
C LYS A 330 -10.74 7.63 -11.77
N VAL A 331 -11.34 8.13 -12.85
CA VAL A 331 -12.80 8.34 -12.94
C VAL A 331 -13.55 7.03 -13.28
N LYS A 332 -12.91 6.08 -13.97
CA LYS A 332 -13.55 4.83 -14.43
C LYS A 332 -13.58 3.72 -13.38
N THR A 333 -12.55 3.58 -12.57
CA THR A 333 -12.44 2.54 -11.52
C THR A 333 -13.43 2.72 -10.37
N GLY A 334 -14.04 3.90 -10.22
CA GLY A 334 -14.81 4.27 -9.03
C GLY A 334 -16.31 3.90 -8.99
N ARG A 335 -16.92 3.29 -10.02
CA ARG A 335 -18.39 3.14 -10.04
C ARG A 335 -18.96 1.70 -10.03
N ASP A 336 -18.26 0.71 -10.60
CA ASP A 336 -18.88 -0.60 -10.84
C ASP A 336 -18.20 -1.79 -10.11
N GLU A 337 -17.08 -1.58 -9.43
CA GLU A 337 -16.20 -2.67 -8.99
C GLU A 337 -16.30 -2.96 -7.49
N LEU A 338 -16.34 -4.25 -7.12
CA LEU A 338 -16.38 -4.67 -5.71
C LEU A 338 -15.05 -4.31 -5.02
N PHE A 339 -15.04 -3.36 -4.09
CA PHE A 339 -13.83 -3.01 -3.32
C PHE A 339 -14.19 -2.62 -1.89
N GLY A 340 -13.92 -3.51 -0.94
CA GLY A 340 -14.29 -3.32 0.45
C GLY A 340 -15.78 -2.95 0.58
N LEU A 341 -16.03 -1.80 1.20
CA LEU A 341 -17.35 -1.16 1.31
C LEU A 341 -17.51 0.08 0.42
N ALA A 342 -16.47 0.52 -0.31
CA ALA A 342 -16.45 1.81 -1.00
C ALA A 342 -17.47 1.88 -2.16
N ASN A 343 -17.71 0.76 -2.83
CA ASN A 343 -18.63 0.63 -3.98
C ASN A 343 -19.80 -0.31 -3.65
N PHE A 344 -20.39 -0.13 -2.46
CA PHE A 344 -21.51 -0.94 -2.01
C PHE A 344 -22.70 -0.79 -2.96
N PHE A 345 -23.14 -1.90 -3.56
CA PHE A 345 -24.29 -1.93 -4.43
C PHE A 345 -25.38 -2.86 -3.87
N PRO A 346 -26.50 -2.32 -3.35
CA PRO A 346 -27.54 -3.13 -2.71
C PRO A 346 -28.10 -4.25 -3.58
N TYR A 347 -28.12 -4.12 -4.91
CA TYR A 347 -28.65 -5.18 -5.77
C TYR A 347 -27.64 -6.33 -6.00
N ARG A 348 -26.39 -6.19 -5.55
CA ARG A 348 -25.39 -7.26 -5.58
C ARG A 348 -25.56 -8.13 -4.33
N TYR A 349 -25.89 -9.41 -4.53
CA TYR A 349 -26.06 -10.38 -3.43
C TYR A 349 -24.87 -10.43 -2.44
N ALA A 350 -23.65 -10.37 -2.95
CA ALA A 350 -22.44 -10.36 -2.13
C ALA A 350 -22.35 -9.15 -1.19
N ASP A 351 -22.83 -7.99 -1.64
CA ASP A 351 -22.80 -6.76 -0.84
C ASP A 351 -23.83 -6.84 0.28
N ILE A 352 -25.08 -7.20 -0.02
CA ILE A 352 -26.12 -7.43 1.01
C ILE A 352 -25.65 -8.47 2.03
N SER A 353 -25.19 -9.63 1.58
CA SER A 353 -24.78 -10.71 2.49
C SER A 353 -23.63 -10.27 3.40
N THR A 354 -22.64 -9.56 2.86
CA THR A 354 -21.54 -8.99 3.65
C THR A 354 -22.05 -7.94 4.65
N ALA A 355 -22.96 -7.06 4.24
CA ALA A 355 -23.56 -6.05 5.13
C ALA A 355 -24.39 -6.68 6.24
N VAL A 356 -25.13 -7.76 5.97
CA VAL A 356 -25.88 -8.50 6.99
C VAL A 356 -24.93 -9.15 8.01
N LEU A 357 -23.86 -9.81 7.55
CA LEU A 357 -22.86 -10.43 8.44
C LEU A 357 -22.12 -9.38 9.27
N LEU A 358 -21.72 -8.27 8.65
CA LEU A 358 -21.07 -7.14 9.32
C LEU A 358 -22.02 -6.52 10.34
N GLY A 359 -23.27 -6.26 9.94
CA GLY A 359 -24.32 -5.75 10.81
C GLY A 359 -24.55 -6.67 12.01
N GLN A 360 -24.62 -7.99 11.79
CA GLN A 360 -24.71 -8.96 12.87
C GLN A 360 -23.51 -8.88 13.82
N MET A 361 -22.27 -8.83 13.32
CA MET A 361 -21.07 -8.72 14.15
C MET A 361 -21.06 -7.43 14.96
N VAL A 362 -21.41 -6.30 14.35
CA VAL A 362 -21.48 -5.00 15.02
C VAL A 362 -22.60 -4.97 16.05
N MET A 363 -23.80 -5.43 15.72
CA MET A 363 -24.94 -5.48 16.63
C MET A 363 -24.66 -6.41 17.83
N THR A 364 -24.05 -7.57 17.58
CA THR A 364 -23.64 -8.47 18.66
C THR A 364 -22.54 -7.85 19.51
N ALA A 365 -21.58 -7.12 18.94
CA ALA A 365 -20.55 -6.41 19.70
C ALA A 365 -21.13 -5.27 20.56
N LEU A 366 -22.05 -4.45 20.02
CA LEU A 366 -22.55 -3.26 20.72
C LEU A 366 -23.64 -3.57 21.76
N PHE A 367 -24.56 -4.48 21.44
CA PHE A 367 -25.79 -4.65 22.22
C PHE A 367 -25.87 -5.98 22.98
N LEU A 368 -25.12 -7.00 22.56
CA LEU A 368 -25.22 -8.33 23.17
C LEU A 368 -24.00 -8.61 24.06
N ASN A 369 -24.24 -8.94 25.32
CA ASN A 369 -23.21 -9.27 26.32
C ASN A 369 -22.77 -10.74 26.26
N PHE A 370 -22.34 -11.20 25.08
CA PHE A 370 -21.67 -12.49 24.99
C PHE A 370 -20.31 -12.47 25.71
N GLY A 371 -19.93 -13.61 26.29
CA GLY A 371 -18.65 -13.74 26.98
C GLY A 371 -17.45 -13.57 26.05
N SER A 372 -16.28 -13.23 26.61
CA SER A 372 -15.03 -13.01 25.86
C SER A 372 -14.69 -14.17 24.90
N ASN A 373 -14.93 -15.41 25.32
CA ASN A 373 -14.74 -16.61 24.51
C ASN A 373 -15.45 -16.56 23.16
N PHE A 374 -16.62 -15.94 23.07
CA PHE A 374 -17.37 -15.82 21.82
C PHE A 374 -16.60 -14.98 20.80
N TYR A 375 -16.15 -13.78 21.20
CA TYR A 375 -15.41 -12.88 20.29
C TYR A 375 -14.01 -13.42 19.98
N THR A 376 -13.35 -14.08 20.94
CA THR A 376 -12.08 -14.78 20.70
C THR A 376 -12.25 -15.88 19.64
N LEU A 377 -13.32 -16.68 19.74
CA LEU A 377 -13.60 -17.74 18.77
C LEU A 377 -13.94 -17.17 17.39
N GLN A 378 -14.77 -16.11 17.32
CA GLN A 378 -15.08 -15.43 16.06
C GLN A 378 -13.81 -14.92 15.38
N LEU A 379 -12.93 -14.24 16.11
CA LEU A 379 -11.65 -13.78 15.60
C LEU A 379 -10.81 -14.94 15.06
N PHE A 380 -10.68 -16.03 15.84
CA PHE A 380 -9.90 -17.20 15.43
C PHE A 380 -10.44 -17.85 14.16
N ILE A 381 -11.76 -18.02 14.06
CA ILE A 381 -12.44 -18.61 12.89
C ILE A 381 -12.19 -17.75 11.66
N TRP A 382 -12.46 -16.45 11.72
CA TRP A 382 -12.32 -15.57 10.56
C TRP A 382 -10.86 -15.41 10.12
N ARG A 383 -9.92 -15.29 11.08
CA ARG A 383 -8.49 -15.18 10.77
C ARG A 383 -7.95 -16.47 10.13
N THR A 384 -8.39 -17.62 10.63
CA THR A 384 -8.03 -18.94 10.07
C THR A 384 -8.63 -19.15 8.69
N ALA A 385 -9.93 -18.87 8.52
CA ALA A 385 -10.61 -19.00 7.24
C ALA A 385 -9.98 -18.09 6.17
N HIS A 386 -9.62 -16.86 6.53
CA HIS A 386 -9.00 -15.91 5.61
C HIS A 386 -7.58 -16.36 5.20
N TRP A 387 -6.67 -16.56 6.14
CA TRP A 387 -5.27 -16.86 5.80
C TRP A 387 -5.05 -18.30 5.34
N MET A 388 -5.54 -19.27 6.10
CA MET A 388 -5.31 -20.69 5.79
C MET A 388 -6.31 -21.19 4.75
N GLY A 389 -7.59 -20.85 4.89
CA GLY A 389 -8.64 -21.30 3.97
C GLY A 389 -8.45 -20.76 2.56
N LEU A 390 -8.48 -19.43 2.41
CA LEU A 390 -8.30 -18.79 1.09
C LEU A 390 -6.88 -19.00 0.54
N GLY A 391 -5.86 -18.99 1.40
CA GLY A 391 -4.48 -19.29 0.99
C GLY A 391 -4.33 -20.70 0.40
N THR A 392 -5.00 -21.70 0.97
CA THR A 392 -5.00 -23.07 0.41
C THR A 392 -5.71 -23.13 -0.94
N ILE A 393 -6.86 -22.45 -1.08
CA ILE A 393 -7.57 -22.37 -2.37
C ILE A 393 -6.66 -21.76 -3.44
N MET A 394 -5.96 -20.67 -3.10
CA MET A 394 -5.04 -19.99 -4.01
C MET A 394 -3.82 -20.82 -4.37
N TYR A 395 -3.25 -21.55 -3.42
CA TYR A 395 -2.17 -22.49 -3.68
C TYR A 395 -2.59 -23.60 -4.67
N LEU A 396 -3.77 -24.18 -4.46
CA LEU A 396 -4.34 -25.20 -5.35
C LEU A 396 -4.73 -24.62 -6.72
N GLN A 397 -5.18 -23.37 -6.75
CA GLN A 397 -5.45 -22.64 -7.99
C GLN A 397 -4.17 -22.40 -8.79
N SER A 398 -3.09 -21.93 -8.15
CA SER A 398 -1.79 -21.67 -8.77
C SER A 398 -1.11 -22.94 -9.32
N THR A 399 -1.28 -24.07 -8.65
CA THR A 399 -0.61 -25.34 -9.01
C THR A 399 -1.43 -26.22 -9.96
N GLY A 400 -2.74 -26.24 -9.81
CA GLY A 400 -3.61 -27.19 -10.51
C GLY A 400 -4.93 -26.60 -11.01
N GLN A 401 -5.08 -25.27 -11.00
CA GLN A 401 -6.28 -24.58 -11.48
C GLN A 401 -7.57 -25.12 -10.82
N PHE A 402 -7.48 -25.49 -9.53
CA PHE A 402 -8.54 -26.20 -8.82
C PHE A 402 -9.90 -25.49 -8.87
N TRP A 403 -9.92 -24.19 -8.61
CA TRP A 403 -11.15 -23.39 -8.56
C TRP A 403 -11.78 -23.28 -9.94
N THR A 404 -11.01 -22.84 -10.93
CA THR A 404 -11.48 -22.70 -12.32
C THR A 404 -11.93 -24.04 -12.91
N ASN A 405 -11.19 -25.12 -12.66
CA ASN A 405 -11.56 -26.47 -13.11
C ASN A 405 -12.87 -26.97 -12.47
N LYS A 406 -13.11 -26.64 -11.19
CA LYS A 406 -14.36 -27.03 -10.51
C LYS A 406 -15.56 -26.29 -11.07
N PHE A 407 -15.42 -25.00 -11.38
CA PHE A 407 -16.46 -24.22 -12.04
C PHE A 407 -16.69 -24.69 -13.50
N ALA A 408 -15.62 -24.94 -14.25
CA ALA A 408 -15.70 -25.49 -15.60
C ALA A 408 -16.42 -26.85 -15.63
N SER A 409 -16.21 -27.71 -14.63
CA SER A 409 -16.93 -28.99 -14.52
C SER A 409 -18.45 -28.86 -14.37
N ARG A 410 -18.94 -27.65 -14.05
CA ARG A 410 -20.37 -27.31 -13.92
C ARG A 410 -20.86 -26.40 -15.04
N GLY A 411 -20.03 -26.14 -16.07
CA GLY A 411 -20.40 -25.32 -17.22
C GLY A 411 -20.22 -23.81 -17.05
N TYR A 412 -19.56 -23.35 -15.98
CA TYR A 412 -19.27 -21.93 -15.79
C TYR A 412 -17.99 -21.50 -16.51
N THR A 413 -17.95 -20.22 -16.89
CA THR A 413 -16.78 -19.58 -17.49
C THR A 413 -15.71 -19.21 -16.45
N ARG A 414 -14.49 -18.91 -16.89
CA ARG A 414 -13.40 -18.46 -16.01
C ARG A 414 -13.72 -17.11 -15.36
N ASP A 415 -14.34 -16.19 -16.10
CA ASP A 415 -14.75 -14.88 -15.61
C ASP A 415 -15.80 -14.98 -14.50
N GLU A 416 -16.76 -15.89 -14.64
CA GLU A 416 -17.75 -16.18 -13.59
C GLU A 416 -17.10 -16.79 -12.35
N ALA A 417 -16.18 -17.75 -12.54
CA ALA A 417 -15.44 -18.36 -11.44
C ALA A 417 -14.62 -17.31 -10.66
N PHE A 418 -13.94 -16.41 -11.36
CA PHE A 418 -13.23 -15.29 -10.76
C PHE A 418 -14.19 -14.29 -10.09
N GLY A 419 -15.36 -14.04 -10.69
CA GLY A 419 -16.43 -13.26 -10.09
C GLY A 419 -16.85 -13.77 -8.71
N GLU A 420 -17.00 -15.08 -8.53
CA GLU A 420 -17.30 -15.68 -7.23
C GLU A 420 -16.13 -15.62 -6.25
N TRP A 421 -14.90 -15.78 -6.74
CA TRP A 421 -13.70 -15.62 -5.93
C TRP A 421 -13.60 -14.20 -5.33
N ARG A 422 -13.79 -13.17 -6.15
CA ARG A 422 -13.78 -11.76 -5.71
C ARG A 422 -14.76 -11.51 -4.56
N LYS A 423 -15.98 -12.05 -4.69
CA LYS A 423 -17.03 -11.93 -3.66
C LYS A 423 -16.58 -12.58 -2.36
N LEU A 424 -16.12 -13.83 -2.42
CA LEU A 424 -15.66 -14.59 -1.25
C LEU A 424 -14.48 -13.90 -0.55
N PHE A 425 -13.48 -13.46 -1.32
CA PHE A 425 -12.30 -12.79 -0.78
C PHE A 425 -12.68 -11.48 -0.11
N ASN A 426 -13.50 -10.63 -0.76
CA ASN A 426 -13.95 -9.36 -0.19
C ASN A 426 -14.71 -9.55 1.13
N THR A 427 -15.68 -10.47 1.17
CA THR A 427 -16.45 -10.78 2.39
C THR A 427 -15.51 -11.26 3.51
N SER A 428 -14.57 -12.15 3.19
CA SER A 428 -13.61 -12.66 4.17
C SER A 428 -12.72 -11.56 4.73
N THR A 429 -12.19 -10.66 3.89
CA THR A 429 -11.39 -9.51 4.31
C THR A 429 -12.16 -8.59 5.27
N ILE A 430 -13.41 -8.24 4.93
CA ILE A 430 -14.26 -7.38 5.75
C ILE A 430 -14.56 -8.05 7.10
N MET A 431 -14.97 -9.31 7.09
CA MET A 431 -15.32 -10.02 8.32
C MET A 431 -14.10 -10.32 9.20
N ASN A 432 -12.94 -10.57 8.60
CA ASN A 432 -11.67 -10.69 9.31
C ASN A 432 -11.32 -9.42 10.09
N ASN A 433 -11.43 -8.25 9.45
CA ASN A 433 -11.19 -6.97 10.10
C ASN A 433 -12.29 -6.63 11.14
N ALA A 434 -13.55 -6.92 10.82
CA ALA A 434 -14.67 -6.70 11.75
C ALA A 434 -14.56 -7.55 13.01
N ALA A 435 -14.17 -8.82 12.89
CA ALA A 435 -13.94 -9.71 14.02
C ALA A 435 -12.78 -9.21 14.90
N PHE A 436 -11.71 -8.68 14.30
CA PHE A 436 -10.60 -8.06 15.04
C PHE A 436 -11.05 -6.82 15.83
N CYS A 437 -11.79 -5.91 15.19
CA CYS A 437 -12.38 -4.74 15.86
C CYS A 437 -13.35 -5.12 16.98
N ALA A 438 -14.21 -6.12 16.77
CA ALA A 438 -15.15 -6.61 17.77
C ALA A 438 -14.41 -7.21 18.98
N PHE A 439 -13.36 -7.99 18.74
CA PHE A 439 -12.50 -8.54 19.78
C PHE A 439 -11.79 -7.43 20.57
N ALA A 440 -11.19 -6.45 19.89
CA ALA A 440 -10.55 -5.31 20.54
C ALA A 440 -11.54 -4.56 21.44
N PHE A 441 -12.72 -4.22 20.91
CA PHE A 441 -13.73 -3.49 21.66
C PHE A 441 -14.28 -4.26 22.87
N ARG A 442 -14.53 -5.57 22.73
CA ARG A 442 -15.26 -6.37 23.74
C ARG A 442 -14.41 -7.13 24.73
N VAL A 443 -13.23 -7.60 24.30
CA VAL A 443 -12.34 -8.38 25.15
C VAL A 443 -11.31 -7.50 25.82
N VAL A 444 -10.77 -6.51 25.10
CA VAL A 444 -9.77 -5.60 25.64
C VAL A 444 -10.42 -4.39 26.29
N GLY A 445 -11.32 -3.72 25.58
CA GLY A 445 -11.97 -2.50 26.05
C GLY A 445 -11.03 -1.28 26.05
N LEU A 446 -11.59 -0.08 25.89
CA LEU A 446 -10.78 1.14 25.89
C LEU A 446 -10.19 1.40 27.29
N PRO A 447 -8.89 1.69 27.41
CA PRO A 447 -8.23 1.89 28.70
C PRO A 447 -8.45 3.30 29.29
N TYR A 448 -9.35 4.09 28.71
CA TYR A 448 -9.55 5.50 29.08
C TYR A 448 -10.82 5.66 29.92
N GLN A 449 -10.66 6.13 31.16
CA GLN A 449 -11.77 6.31 32.11
C GLN A 449 -12.63 7.54 31.77
N ASP A 450 -11.98 8.65 31.44
CA ASP A 450 -12.62 9.92 31.09
C ASP A 450 -11.76 10.72 30.09
N LEU A 451 -12.26 11.89 29.69
CA LEU A 451 -11.58 12.78 28.75
C LEU A 451 -10.26 13.34 29.31
N LEU A 452 -10.19 13.65 30.60
CA LEU A 452 -8.96 14.21 31.20
C LEU A 452 -7.83 13.18 31.21
N HIS A 453 -8.16 11.93 31.53
CA HIS A 453 -7.24 10.80 31.47
C HIS A 453 -6.76 10.57 30.03
N ALA A 454 -7.65 10.68 29.03
CA ALA A 454 -7.27 10.58 27.62
C ALA A 454 -6.34 11.70 27.15
N LEU A 455 -6.42 12.90 27.74
CA LEU A 455 -5.59 14.06 27.39
C LEU A 455 -4.20 14.06 28.04
N LEU A 456 -3.91 13.11 28.95
CA LEU A 456 -2.56 12.94 29.47
C LEU A 456 -1.59 12.66 28.30
N PRO A 457 -0.38 13.27 28.26
CA PRO A 457 0.50 13.18 27.09
C PRO A 457 0.81 11.75 26.63
N GLU A 458 0.96 10.81 27.56
CA GLU A 458 1.18 9.39 27.25
C GLU A 458 -0.01 8.75 26.52
N ASN A 459 -1.23 9.02 26.98
CA ASN A 459 -2.45 8.46 26.42
C ASN A 459 -2.76 9.15 25.08
N LEU A 460 -2.56 10.46 25.01
CA LEU A 460 -2.70 11.24 23.78
C LEU A 460 -1.69 10.77 22.72
N ALA A 461 -0.46 10.41 23.09
CA ALA A 461 0.52 9.83 22.17
C ALA A 461 0.04 8.48 21.61
N CYS A 462 -0.52 7.60 22.45
CA CYS A 462 -1.10 6.33 22.00
C CYS A 462 -2.31 6.54 21.08
N ILE A 463 -3.21 7.48 21.42
CA ILE A 463 -4.40 7.78 20.62
C ILE A 463 -4.00 8.35 19.27
N VAL A 464 -3.20 9.43 19.25
CA VAL A 464 -2.79 10.09 18.00
C VAL A 464 -1.93 9.15 17.15
N GLY A 465 -0.96 8.46 17.75
CA GLY A 465 -0.13 7.48 17.04
C GLY A 465 -0.95 6.32 16.48
N GLY A 466 -1.90 5.79 17.26
CA GLY A 466 -2.79 4.71 16.82
C GLY A 466 -3.68 5.13 15.65
N MET A 467 -4.27 6.32 15.72
CA MET A 467 -5.09 6.89 14.64
C MET A 467 -4.27 7.12 13.37
N LEU A 468 -3.04 7.60 13.49
CA LEU A 468 -2.15 7.81 12.35
C LEU A 468 -1.76 6.49 11.69
N LEU A 469 -1.46 5.44 12.46
CA LEU A 469 -1.19 4.12 11.91
C LEU A 469 -2.40 3.54 11.15
N ILE A 470 -3.62 3.75 11.67
CA ILE A 470 -4.86 3.37 10.97
C ILE A 470 -5.00 4.15 9.65
N ALA A 471 -4.79 5.47 9.69
CA ALA A 471 -4.86 6.32 8.49
C ALA A 471 -3.80 5.92 7.45
N SER A 472 -2.56 5.65 7.87
CA SER A 472 -1.48 5.15 6.99
C SER A 472 -1.83 3.80 6.38
N SER A 473 -2.45 2.89 7.16
CA SER A 473 -2.91 1.61 6.66
C SER A 473 -3.95 1.76 5.55
N LEU A 474 -4.93 2.65 5.74
CA LEU A 474 -5.95 2.95 4.75
C LEU A 474 -5.31 3.53 3.48
N PHE A 475 -4.39 4.49 3.63
CA PHE A 475 -3.64 5.05 2.52
C PHE A 475 -2.86 4.00 1.73
N VAL A 476 -2.15 3.09 2.41
CA VAL A 476 -1.41 2.00 1.77
C VAL A 476 -2.38 1.10 1.00
N VAL A 477 -3.49 0.68 1.62
CA VAL A 477 -4.48 -0.17 0.97
C VAL A 477 -5.07 0.49 -0.27
N THR A 478 -5.43 1.77 -0.22
CA THR A 478 -5.96 2.50 -1.37
C THR A 478 -4.90 2.73 -2.45
N SER A 479 -3.65 3.03 -2.08
CA SER A 479 -2.57 3.24 -3.04
C SER A 479 -2.20 1.94 -3.77
N VAL A 480 -2.16 0.82 -3.04
CA VAL A 480 -1.92 -0.51 -3.61
C VAL A 480 -3.06 -0.91 -4.54
N SER A 481 -4.32 -0.68 -4.16
CA SER A 481 -5.45 -1.02 -5.01
C SER A 481 -5.52 -0.18 -6.27
N GLU A 482 -5.21 1.12 -6.20
CA GLU A 482 -5.11 1.99 -7.37
C GLU A 482 -3.98 1.57 -8.32
N SER A 483 -2.84 1.12 -7.78
CA SER A 483 -1.67 0.71 -8.59
C SER A 483 -1.88 -0.65 -9.28
N LEU A 484 -2.49 -1.61 -8.58
CA LEU A 484 -2.78 -2.95 -9.09
C LEU A 484 -3.98 -2.98 -10.04
N GLY A 485 -4.97 -2.13 -9.77
CA GLY A 485 -6.29 -2.23 -10.39
C GLY A 485 -7.16 -3.34 -9.78
N PRO A 486 -8.42 -3.42 -10.23
CA PRO A 486 -9.47 -4.23 -9.60
C PRO A 486 -9.26 -5.74 -9.69
N ASP A 487 -8.78 -6.23 -10.83
CA ASP A 487 -8.62 -7.66 -11.05
C ASP A 487 -7.39 -8.18 -10.29
N SER A 488 -6.26 -7.48 -10.39
CA SER A 488 -5.02 -7.83 -9.69
C SER A 488 -5.13 -7.68 -8.17
N TRP A 489 -5.94 -6.76 -7.64
CA TRP A 489 -6.22 -6.67 -6.20
C TRP A 489 -6.80 -7.96 -5.61
N TYR A 490 -7.59 -8.71 -6.40
CA TYR A 490 -8.11 -10.02 -6.02
C TYR A 490 -7.32 -11.18 -6.63
N TYR A 491 -6.08 -10.93 -7.05
CA TYR A 491 -5.19 -11.91 -7.66
C TYR A 491 -5.77 -12.54 -8.94
N GLY A 492 -6.33 -11.71 -9.82
CA GLY A 492 -6.96 -12.14 -11.07
C GLY A 492 -6.03 -12.89 -12.02
N ASP A 493 -4.73 -12.66 -11.95
CA ASP A 493 -3.67 -13.39 -12.67
C ASP A 493 -3.70 -14.91 -12.39
N LEU A 494 -4.16 -15.33 -11.21
CA LEU A 494 -4.34 -16.76 -10.90
C LEU A 494 -5.52 -17.41 -11.63
N PHE A 495 -6.47 -16.63 -12.14
CA PHE A 495 -7.75 -17.13 -12.69
C PHE A 495 -7.95 -16.76 -14.16
N LEU A 496 -7.47 -15.60 -14.57
CA LEU A 496 -7.70 -14.97 -15.87
C LEU A 496 -6.41 -14.88 -16.66
N GLU A 497 -6.54 -14.94 -18.00
CA GLU A 497 -5.44 -14.61 -18.90
C GLU A 497 -5.41 -13.09 -19.08
N LEU A 498 -4.48 -12.43 -18.39
CA LEU A 498 -4.33 -10.98 -18.46
C LEU A 498 -3.83 -10.54 -19.84
N LYS A 499 -4.35 -9.40 -20.33
CA LYS A 499 -3.98 -8.81 -21.63
C LYS A 499 -2.50 -8.36 -21.69
N THR A 500 -1.90 -8.08 -20.54
CA THR A 500 -0.52 -7.62 -20.40
C THR A 500 0.22 -8.57 -19.45
N HIS A 501 1.36 -9.08 -19.89
CA HIS A 501 2.23 -9.99 -19.12
C HIS A 501 3.40 -9.28 -18.45
N GLU A 502 3.25 -7.99 -18.14
CA GLU A 502 4.26 -7.19 -17.45
C GLU A 502 3.70 -6.71 -16.10
N PRO A 503 4.46 -6.84 -14.99
CA PRO A 503 4.05 -6.32 -13.70
C PRO A 503 4.05 -4.78 -13.70
N ASN A 504 3.04 -4.16 -13.09
CA ASN A 504 3.04 -2.72 -12.88
C ASN A 504 3.90 -2.35 -11.64
N TYR A 505 4.82 -1.40 -11.79
CA TYR A 505 5.67 -0.88 -10.70
C TYR A 505 5.35 0.58 -10.34
N ASP A 506 4.12 1.03 -10.57
CA ASP A 506 3.66 2.36 -10.18
C ASP A 506 3.40 2.49 -8.67
N GLY A 507 3.29 3.74 -8.21
CA GLY A 507 2.93 4.06 -6.82
C GLY A 507 3.93 3.48 -5.81
N LEU A 508 3.42 2.76 -4.80
CA LEU A 508 4.26 2.12 -3.78
C LEU A 508 5.10 0.96 -4.32
N TYR A 509 4.68 0.32 -5.42
CA TYR A 509 5.42 -0.80 -6.02
C TYR A 509 6.75 -0.36 -6.66
N ARG A 510 6.91 0.93 -6.96
CA ARG A 510 8.18 1.52 -7.37
C ARG A 510 9.26 1.28 -6.32
N TYR A 511 8.93 1.48 -5.04
CA TYR A 511 9.88 1.48 -3.93
C TYR A 511 10.01 0.12 -3.24
N MET A 512 8.96 -0.72 -3.28
CA MET A 512 8.93 -2.01 -2.60
C MET A 512 8.06 -3.06 -3.30
N ASP A 513 8.42 -4.34 -3.14
CA ASP A 513 7.74 -5.42 -3.87
C ASP A 513 6.39 -5.80 -3.26
N ASN A 514 6.22 -5.71 -1.93
CA ASN A 514 4.99 -6.15 -1.24
C ASN A 514 4.49 -5.11 -0.21
N PRO A 515 4.13 -3.89 -0.66
CA PRO A 515 3.66 -2.81 0.21
C PRO A 515 2.44 -3.19 1.06
N GLY A 516 1.51 -3.97 0.50
CA GLY A 516 0.31 -4.45 1.22
C GLY A 516 0.65 -5.30 2.44
N SER A 517 1.54 -6.29 2.30
CA SER A 517 1.94 -7.13 3.45
C SER A 517 2.86 -6.40 4.42
N ALA A 518 3.71 -5.48 3.93
CA ALA A 518 4.63 -4.72 4.77
C ALA A 518 3.92 -3.66 5.63
N PHE A 519 2.97 -2.93 5.06
CA PHE A 519 2.35 -1.78 5.73
C PHE A 519 0.82 -1.80 5.79
N GLY A 520 0.14 -2.74 5.14
CA GLY A 520 -1.31 -2.88 5.21
C GLY A 520 -1.85 -3.31 6.58
N TYR A 521 -0.98 -3.76 7.50
CA TYR A 521 -1.31 -4.11 8.89
C TYR A 521 -1.07 -2.98 9.89
N LEU A 522 -0.60 -1.82 9.44
CA LEU A 522 -0.38 -0.69 10.35
C LEU A 522 -1.64 -0.33 11.13
N GLY A 523 -2.83 -0.51 10.55
CA GLY A 523 -4.09 -0.26 11.24
C GLY A 523 -4.36 -1.23 12.40
N ASP A 524 -4.00 -2.50 12.26
CA ASP A 524 -4.11 -3.49 13.33
C ASP A 524 -3.16 -3.16 14.49
N TYR A 525 -1.94 -2.67 14.20
CA TYR A 525 -1.02 -2.15 15.21
C TYR A 525 -1.51 -0.83 15.82
N GLY A 526 -2.14 0.02 15.02
CA GLY A 526 -2.76 1.27 15.46
C GLY A 526 -3.86 1.03 16.48
N LEU A 527 -4.71 0.02 16.24
CA LEU A 527 -5.71 -0.44 17.21
C LEU A 527 -5.05 -1.02 18.47
N ALA A 528 -4.00 -1.84 18.34
CA ALA A 528 -3.27 -2.35 19.50
C ALA A 528 -2.69 -1.22 20.38
N LEU A 529 -2.17 -0.17 19.76
CA LEU A 529 -1.64 1.01 20.44
C LEU A 529 -2.76 1.84 21.10
N LEU A 530 -3.87 2.06 20.40
CA LEU A 530 -5.02 2.80 20.91
C LEU A 530 -5.66 2.11 22.13
N PHE A 531 -5.67 0.79 22.15
CA PHE A 531 -6.15 -0.02 23.27
C PHE A 531 -5.06 -0.35 24.31
N LYS A 532 -3.81 0.09 24.11
CA LYS A 532 -2.64 -0.19 24.95
C LYS A 532 -2.49 -1.68 25.30
N SER A 533 -2.63 -2.55 24.29
CA SER A 533 -2.79 -4.00 24.50
C SER A 533 -1.77 -4.85 23.73
N TRP A 534 -0.92 -5.55 24.48
CA TRP A 534 0.01 -6.55 23.95
C TRP A 534 -0.67 -7.74 23.26
N PRO A 535 -1.79 -8.29 23.76
CA PRO A 535 -2.53 -9.31 23.03
C PRO A 535 -2.91 -8.88 21.61
N LEU A 536 -3.44 -7.66 21.44
CA LEU A 536 -3.76 -7.14 20.11
C LEU A 536 -2.49 -7.02 19.26
N PHE A 537 -1.40 -6.47 19.82
CA PHE A 537 -0.13 -6.36 19.11
C PHE A 537 0.35 -7.71 18.55
N TRP A 538 0.34 -8.76 19.37
CA TRP A 538 0.78 -10.10 18.93
C TRP A 538 -0.17 -10.72 17.91
N ILE A 539 -1.48 -10.48 18.03
CA ILE A 539 -2.44 -10.92 17.00
C ILE A 539 -2.18 -10.21 15.68
N SER A 540 -1.94 -8.90 15.69
CA SER A 540 -1.57 -8.10 14.52
C SER A 540 -0.28 -8.63 13.88
N PHE A 541 0.74 -8.88 14.71
CA PHE A 541 2.02 -9.44 14.28
C PHE A 541 1.87 -10.81 13.63
N CYS A 542 1.15 -11.73 14.27
CA CYS A 542 0.87 -13.05 13.70
C CYS A 542 0.12 -12.95 12.37
N SER A 543 -0.82 -12.01 12.24
CA SER A 543 -1.58 -11.79 11.01
C SER A 543 -0.67 -11.28 9.89
N GLN A 544 0.25 -10.36 10.20
CA GLN A 544 1.24 -9.89 9.25
C GLN A 544 2.21 -11.01 8.82
N VAL A 545 2.67 -11.84 9.75
CA VAL A 545 3.52 -13.02 9.43
C VAL A 545 2.78 -13.99 8.52
N LEU A 546 1.50 -14.26 8.76
CA LEU A 546 0.68 -15.10 7.88
C LEU A 546 0.52 -14.49 6.49
N SER A 547 0.39 -13.16 6.39
CA SER A 547 0.38 -12.47 5.11
C SER A 547 1.69 -12.63 4.34
N PHE A 548 2.83 -12.47 5.00
CA PHE A 548 4.12 -12.75 4.37
C PHE A 548 4.27 -14.22 3.98
N ALA A 549 3.80 -15.15 4.82
CA ALA A 549 3.79 -16.56 4.48
C ALA A 549 2.97 -16.83 3.20
N PHE A 550 1.80 -16.20 3.07
CA PHE A 550 1.01 -16.26 1.83
C PHE A 550 1.79 -15.74 0.61
N VAL A 551 2.42 -14.56 0.73
CA VAL A 551 3.25 -13.97 -0.34
C VAL A 551 4.34 -14.94 -0.78
N PHE A 552 5.09 -15.51 0.17
CA PHE A 552 6.22 -16.39 -0.16
C PHE A 552 5.81 -17.78 -0.65
N ILE A 553 4.68 -18.31 -0.20
CA ILE A 553 4.22 -19.67 -0.54
C ILE A 553 3.38 -19.68 -1.83
N VAL A 554 2.61 -18.62 -2.07
CA VAL A 554 1.61 -18.59 -3.16
C VAL A 554 1.98 -17.57 -4.21
N GLU A 555 2.09 -16.29 -3.84
CA GLU A 555 2.21 -15.18 -4.76
C GLU A 555 3.54 -15.18 -5.51
N VAL A 556 4.68 -15.15 -4.80
CA VAL A 556 6.01 -15.12 -5.42
C VAL A 556 6.25 -16.33 -6.33
N PRO A 557 5.94 -17.58 -5.93
CA PRO A 557 6.05 -18.72 -6.82
C PRO A 557 5.13 -18.66 -8.03
N HIS A 558 3.93 -18.08 -7.90
CA HIS A 558 3.01 -17.88 -9.02
C HIS A 558 3.55 -16.83 -10.00
N MET A 559 3.96 -15.67 -9.48
CA MET A 559 4.51 -14.57 -10.27
C MET A 559 5.68 -15.02 -11.14
N ARG A 560 6.61 -15.80 -10.57
CA ARG A 560 7.77 -16.36 -11.31
C ARG A 560 7.41 -17.37 -12.40
N ARG A 561 6.25 -18.02 -12.31
CA ARG A 561 5.77 -18.95 -13.35
C ARG A 561 5.02 -18.22 -14.46
N TYR A 562 4.26 -17.19 -14.10
CA TYR A 562 3.36 -16.49 -15.02
C TYR A 562 4.04 -15.33 -15.77
N TYR A 563 4.87 -14.55 -15.08
CA TYR A 563 5.57 -13.40 -15.63
C TYR A 563 7.00 -13.76 -16.02
N LYS A 564 7.44 -13.33 -17.21
CA LYS A 564 8.79 -13.62 -17.74
C LYS A 564 9.88 -12.76 -17.11
N ASP A 565 9.58 -11.47 -16.86
CA ASP A 565 10.53 -10.48 -16.36
C ASP A 565 10.04 -9.88 -15.02
N VAL A 566 10.12 -10.68 -13.95
CA VAL A 566 9.85 -10.20 -12.58
C VAL A 566 11.12 -9.53 -12.03
N ARG A 567 10.97 -8.33 -11.45
CA ARG A 567 12.07 -7.59 -10.84
C ARG A 567 12.73 -8.41 -9.73
N GLU A 568 14.06 -8.48 -9.74
CA GLU A 568 14.81 -9.22 -8.72
C GLU A 568 14.82 -8.55 -7.34
N SER A 569 14.76 -7.21 -7.29
CA SER A 569 14.75 -6.43 -6.05
C SER A 569 14.18 -5.03 -6.24
N ALA A 570 13.42 -4.56 -5.24
CA ALA A 570 12.93 -3.19 -5.20
C ALA A 570 14.02 -2.13 -5.00
N GLY A 571 13.72 -0.85 -5.28
CA GLY A 571 14.68 0.26 -5.18
C GLY A 571 15.37 0.34 -3.82
N VAL A 572 14.59 0.29 -2.73
CA VAL A 572 15.14 0.27 -1.36
C VAL A 572 16.02 -0.96 -1.12
N GLN A 573 15.59 -2.13 -1.60
CA GLN A 573 16.32 -3.37 -1.40
C GLN A 573 17.64 -3.41 -2.18
N LYS A 574 17.68 -2.87 -3.41
CA LYS A 574 18.90 -2.73 -4.21
C LYS A 574 19.94 -1.90 -3.47
N LEU A 575 19.56 -0.72 -2.98
CA LEU A 575 20.50 0.13 -2.27
C LEU A 575 20.95 -0.49 -0.95
N VAL A 576 20.04 -1.09 -0.17
CA VAL A 576 20.42 -1.79 1.07
C VAL A 576 21.42 -2.91 0.76
N ASN A 577 21.18 -3.70 -0.28
CA ASN A 577 22.12 -4.76 -0.69
C ASN A 577 23.47 -4.19 -1.14
N GLU A 578 23.48 -3.07 -1.86
CA GLU A 578 24.71 -2.39 -2.30
C GLU A 578 25.50 -1.79 -1.13
N GLN A 579 24.82 -1.19 -0.15
CA GLN A 579 25.46 -0.67 1.05
C GLN A 579 25.96 -1.81 1.95
N ILE A 580 25.18 -2.87 2.10
CA ILE A 580 25.61 -4.08 2.81
C ILE A 580 26.81 -4.71 2.10
N SER A 581 26.85 -4.77 0.77
CA SER A 581 28.00 -5.31 0.04
C SER A 581 29.25 -4.44 0.24
N LYS A 582 29.12 -3.10 0.21
CA LYS A 582 30.21 -2.17 0.54
C LYS A 582 30.72 -2.34 1.98
N ILE A 583 29.82 -2.54 2.94
CA ILE A 583 30.18 -2.83 4.34
C ILE A 583 30.85 -4.22 4.45
N TYR A 584 30.36 -5.21 3.70
CA TYR A 584 30.94 -6.55 3.65
C TYR A 584 32.35 -6.56 3.05
N GLU A 585 32.64 -5.63 2.12
CA GLU A 585 33.96 -5.45 1.53
C GLU A 585 34.99 -4.87 2.50
N VAL A 586 34.57 -4.33 3.66
CA VAL A 586 35.49 -3.91 4.72
C VAL A 586 36.25 -5.14 5.24
N PRO A 587 37.61 -5.17 5.19
CA PRO A 587 38.41 -6.37 5.48
C PRO A 587 38.16 -6.99 6.85
N THR A 588 37.84 -6.16 7.84
CA THR A 588 37.52 -6.57 9.22
C THR A 588 36.17 -7.27 9.31
N ILE A 589 35.17 -6.75 8.62
CA ILE A 589 33.81 -7.30 8.60
C ILE A 589 33.82 -8.60 7.81
N LYS A 590 34.43 -8.62 6.61
CA LYS A 590 34.60 -9.82 5.78
C LYS A 590 35.14 -11.03 6.54
N LYS A 591 36.21 -10.84 7.33
CA LYS A 591 36.78 -11.91 8.16
C LYS A 591 35.84 -12.42 9.26
N LEU A 592 35.03 -11.52 9.82
CA LEU A 592 34.09 -11.82 10.89
C LEU A 592 32.83 -12.51 10.36
N THR A 593 32.29 -12.03 9.24
CA THR A 593 31.16 -12.65 8.53
C THR A 593 31.57 -13.99 7.94
N ASP A 594 32.67 -14.10 7.20
CA ASP A 594 33.12 -15.39 6.63
C ASP A 594 33.28 -16.48 7.71
N GLY A 595 33.73 -16.10 8.91
CA GLY A 595 33.82 -17.01 10.07
C GLY A 595 32.47 -17.45 10.65
N VAL A 596 31.45 -16.57 10.60
CA VAL A 596 30.07 -16.87 11.04
C VAL A 596 29.33 -17.69 9.98
N THR A 597 29.41 -17.28 8.70
CA THR A 597 28.76 -17.96 7.57
C THR A 597 29.28 -19.38 7.40
N MET A 598 30.59 -19.61 7.59
CA MET A 598 31.16 -20.96 7.58
C MET A 598 30.64 -21.84 8.73
N ARG A 599 30.34 -21.27 9.91
CA ARG A 599 29.76 -22.03 11.02
C ARG A 599 28.28 -22.36 10.78
N THR A 600 27.49 -21.42 10.28
CA THR A 600 26.07 -21.65 9.98
C THR A 600 25.91 -22.64 8.82
N VAL A 601 26.66 -22.51 7.72
CA VAL A 601 26.62 -23.47 6.60
C VAL A 601 27.00 -24.88 7.07
N LYS A 602 27.97 -25.02 7.97
CA LYS A 602 28.36 -26.31 8.55
C LYS A 602 27.30 -26.90 9.49
N SER A 603 26.54 -26.05 10.19
CA SER A 603 25.39 -26.49 11.00
C SER A 603 24.19 -26.88 10.14
N TRP A 604 23.89 -26.10 9.09
CA TRP A 604 22.79 -26.36 8.16
C TRP A 604 23.02 -27.62 7.30
N SER A 605 24.26 -27.86 6.85
CA SER A 605 24.62 -29.10 6.15
C SER A 605 24.42 -30.33 7.05
N LYS A 606 24.84 -30.28 8.32
CA LYS A 606 24.58 -31.37 9.28
C LYS A 606 23.10 -31.61 9.53
N LEU A 607 22.32 -30.54 9.64
CA LEU A 607 20.87 -30.63 9.86
C LEU A 607 20.16 -31.17 8.62
N ARG A 608 20.63 -30.79 7.42
CA ARG A 608 20.18 -31.32 6.14
C ARG A 608 20.52 -32.79 5.97
N GLU A 609 21.75 -33.21 6.29
CA GLU A 609 22.15 -34.63 6.28
C GLU A 609 21.31 -35.46 7.25
N ALA A 610 21.00 -34.92 8.44
CA ALA A 610 20.12 -35.58 9.40
C ALA A 610 18.68 -35.73 8.85
N VAL A 611 18.13 -34.68 8.23
CA VAL A 611 16.79 -34.70 7.63
C VAL A 611 16.73 -35.61 6.38
N GLU A 612 17.75 -35.60 5.53
CA GLU A 612 17.85 -36.48 4.36
C GLU A 612 17.96 -37.94 4.78
N SER A 613 18.75 -38.26 5.83
CA SER A 613 18.84 -39.62 6.37
C SER A 613 17.50 -40.15 6.91
N GLN A 614 16.68 -39.27 7.49
CA GLN A 614 15.36 -39.59 8.03
C GLN A 614 14.31 -39.72 6.91
N ASN A 615 14.40 -38.90 5.86
CA ASN A 615 13.55 -38.98 4.68
C ASN A 615 13.83 -40.22 3.84
N GLU A 616 15.10 -40.64 3.71
CA GLU A 616 15.45 -41.88 3.01
C GLU A 616 14.93 -43.11 3.74
N THR A 617 15.02 -43.17 5.08
CA THR A 617 14.44 -44.27 5.87
C THR A 617 12.92 -44.32 5.74
N PHE A 618 12.24 -43.16 5.74
CA PHE A 618 10.80 -43.09 5.52
C PHE A 618 10.41 -43.48 4.09
N ALA A 619 11.18 -43.06 3.08
CA ALA A 619 10.94 -43.38 1.67
C ALA A 619 11.15 -44.88 1.36
N VAL A 620 12.14 -45.53 1.98
CA VAL A 620 12.37 -46.98 1.88
C VAL A 620 11.20 -47.74 2.50
N SER A 621 10.78 -47.37 3.71
CA SER A 621 9.61 -47.97 4.38
C SER A 621 8.31 -47.79 3.58
N ALA A 622 8.10 -46.61 3.00
CA ALA A 622 6.95 -46.34 2.13
C ALA A 622 6.99 -47.14 0.81
N ARG A 623 8.18 -47.34 0.22
CA ARG A 623 8.36 -48.18 -0.98
C ARG A 623 8.08 -49.66 -0.67
N GLU A 624 8.54 -50.17 0.47
CA GLU A 624 8.23 -51.53 0.91
C GLU A 624 6.75 -51.72 1.19
N ALA A 625 6.10 -50.76 1.85
CA ALA A 625 4.65 -50.79 2.08
C ALA A 625 3.86 -50.77 0.76
N LYS A 626 4.28 -49.93 -0.20
CA LYS A 626 3.68 -49.86 -1.55
C LYS A 626 3.89 -51.16 -2.33
N ALA A 627 5.07 -51.77 -2.27
CA ALA A 627 5.35 -53.05 -2.93
C ALA A 627 4.50 -54.19 -2.33
N LYS A 628 4.36 -54.24 -1.00
CA LYS A 628 3.46 -55.19 -0.32
C LYS A 628 1.99 -55.00 -0.76
N LEU A 629 1.53 -53.76 -0.88
CA LEU A 629 0.18 -53.44 -1.36
C LEU A 629 -0.05 -53.84 -2.82
N LEU A 630 0.94 -53.61 -3.69
CA LEU A 630 0.87 -54.00 -5.10
C LEU A 630 0.85 -55.51 -5.29
N ASN A 631 1.65 -56.26 -4.53
CA ASN A 631 1.61 -57.73 -4.55
C ASN A 631 0.24 -58.23 -4.06
N LYS A 632 -0.27 -57.69 -2.95
CA LYS A 632 -1.58 -58.05 -2.43
C LYS A 632 -2.72 -57.74 -3.42
N ARG A 633 -2.60 -56.65 -4.19
CA ARG A 633 -3.54 -56.32 -5.28
C ARG A 633 -3.45 -57.31 -6.44
N ALA A 634 -2.25 -57.76 -6.81
CA ALA A 634 -2.06 -58.76 -7.85
C ALA A 634 -2.65 -60.13 -7.45
N ASP A 635 -2.48 -60.53 -6.18
CA ASP A 635 -3.07 -61.76 -5.64
C ASP A 635 -4.61 -61.69 -5.69
N VAL A 636 -5.21 -60.59 -5.24
CA VAL A 636 -6.66 -60.37 -5.28
C VAL A 636 -7.20 -60.35 -6.71
N ILE A 637 -6.49 -59.75 -7.67
CA ILE A 637 -6.89 -59.78 -9.09
C ILE A 637 -6.85 -61.21 -9.64
N THR A 638 -5.88 -62.02 -9.21
CA THR A 638 -5.74 -63.42 -9.63
C THR A 638 -6.87 -64.27 -9.05
N GLU A 639 -7.23 -64.07 -7.78
CA GLU A 639 -8.39 -64.72 -7.15
C GLU A 639 -9.70 -64.31 -7.83
N ILE A 640 -9.90 -63.02 -8.14
CA ILE A 640 -11.09 -62.54 -8.84
C ILE A 640 -11.19 -63.16 -10.24
N ARG A 641 -10.07 -63.31 -10.96
CA ARG A 641 -10.06 -64.00 -12.27
C ARG A 641 -10.40 -65.48 -12.15
N ALA A 642 -9.87 -66.17 -11.15
CA ALA A 642 -10.20 -67.58 -10.90
C ALA A 642 -11.69 -67.76 -10.59
N VAL A 643 -12.27 -66.86 -9.78
CA VAL A 643 -13.72 -66.84 -9.50
C VAL A 643 -14.54 -66.52 -10.76
N ALA A 644 -14.11 -65.54 -11.56
CA ALA A 644 -14.75 -65.20 -12.83
C ALA A 644 -14.75 -66.38 -13.81
N GLU A 645 -13.64 -67.09 -13.92
CA GLU A 645 -13.49 -68.25 -14.79
C GLU A 645 -14.33 -69.45 -14.29
N TYR A 646 -14.38 -69.66 -12.97
CA TYR A 646 -15.28 -70.64 -12.35
C TYR A 646 -16.76 -70.34 -12.64
N LEU A 647 -17.19 -69.08 -12.48
CA LEU A 647 -18.56 -68.64 -12.74
C LEU A 647 -18.93 -68.75 -14.22
N LYS A 648 -17.98 -68.44 -15.12
CA LYS A 648 -18.15 -68.57 -16.57
C LYS A 648 -18.30 -70.02 -17.00
N ASN A 649 -17.53 -70.93 -16.40
CA ASN A 649 -17.60 -72.37 -16.70
C ASN A 649 -18.85 -73.06 -16.12
N HIS A 650 -19.49 -72.50 -15.09
CA HIS A 650 -20.69 -73.08 -14.47
C HIS A 650 -22.02 -72.46 -14.94
N GLN A 651 -22.02 -71.64 -16.00
CA GLN A 651 -23.22 -70.96 -16.55
C GLN A 651 -24.19 -70.43 -15.47
N VAL A 652 -23.67 -69.77 -14.44
CA VAL A 652 -24.52 -69.10 -13.46
C VAL A 652 -24.97 -67.76 -14.05
N ALA A 653 -26.04 -67.79 -14.84
CA ALA A 653 -26.68 -66.58 -15.35
C ALA A 653 -27.49 -65.91 -14.22
N VAL A 654 -26.91 -64.90 -13.57
CA VAL A 654 -27.63 -64.11 -12.57
C VAL A 654 -28.57 -63.13 -13.29
N HIS A 655 -29.86 -63.48 -13.36
CA HIS A 655 -30.90 -62.55 -13.82
C HIS A 655 -31.23 -61.52 -12.72
N ALA A 656 -31.14 -60.23 -13.07
CA ALA A 656 -31.29 -59.10 -12.15
C ALA A 656 -32.67 -58.99 -11.44
N SER A 657 -33.67 -59.73 -11.91
CA SER A 657 -35.02 -59.77 -11.32
C SER A 657 -35.12 -60.55 -10.01
N ASN A 658 -34.10 -61.35 -9.65
CA ASN A 658 -34.07 -62.14 -8.41
C ASN A 658 -33.12 -61.58 -7.33
N LEU A 659 -32.57 -60.38 -7.53
CA LEU A 659 -31.73 -59.71 -6.53
C LEU A 659 -32.61 -58.84 -5.61
N SER A 660 -32.45 -59.01 -4.29
CA SER A 660 -33.17 -58.21 -3.30
C SER A 660 -32.80 -56.71 -3.41
N ASP A 661 -33.74 -55.83 -3.09
CA ASP A 661 -33.59 -54.36 -3.19
C ASP A 661 -32.30 -53.86 -2.51
N ARG A 662 -31.90 -54.53 -1.43
CA ARG A 662 -30.68 -54.21 -0.67
C ARG A 662 -29.40 -54.49 -1.47
N ALA A 663 -29.37 -55.53 -2.31
CA ALA A 663 -28.24 -55.87 -3.16
C ALA A 663 -28.13 -54.92 -4.38
N GLN A 664 -29.28 -54.50 -4.93
CA GLN A 664 -29.31 -53.46 -5.96
C GLN A 664 -28.85 -52.10 -5.43
N GLN A 665 -29.17 -51.78 -4.17
CA GLN A 665 -28.75 -50.54 -3.52
C GLN A 665 -27.25 -50.52 -3.20
N GLN A 666 -26.66 -51.67 -2.87
CA GLN A 666 -25.20 -51.81 -2.67
C GLN A 666 -24.41 -51.75 -3.98
N LEU A 667 -24.98 -52.24 -5.09
CA LEU A 667 -24.37 -52.10 -6.43
C LEU A 667 -24.28 -50.64 -6.89
N ARG A 668 -25.17 -49.76 -6.42
CA ARG A 668 -25.11 -48.31 -6.68
C ARG A 668 -24.04 -47.58 -5.86
N TYR A 669 -23.52 -48.21 -4.81
CA TYR A 669 -22.47 -47.67 -3.93
C TYR A 669 -21.05 -48.15 -4.30
N LEU A 670 -20.94 -49.00 -5.32
CA LEU A 670 -19.65 -49.46 -5.84
C LEU A 670 -18.95 -48.33 -6.59
N ASP A 671 -17.70 -48.07 -6.18
CA ASP A 671 -16.82 -47.06 -6.75
C ASP A 671 -16.73 -47.22 -8.27
N GLN A 672 -16.79 -46.12 -9.04
CA GLN A 672 -16.86 -46.17 -10.50
C GLN A 672 -15.69 -46.96 -11.11
N GLU A 673 -14.53 -46.97 -10.45
CA GLU A 673 -13.36 -47.77 -10.85
C GLU A 673 -13.60 -49.28 -10.77
N ILE A 674 -14.34 -49.78 -9.78
CA ILE A 674 -14.63 -51.20 -9.64
C ILE A 674 -15.65 -51.64 -10.69
N LEU A 675 -16.61 -50.77 -11.02
CA LEU A 675 -17.58 -50.99 -12.08
C LEU A 675 -16.92 -51.02 -13.47
N GLU A 676 -15.97 -50.11 -13.71
CA GLU A 676 -15.10 -50.09 -14.91
C GLU A 676 -14.25 -51.35 -15.01
N LEU A 677 -13.65 -51.80 -13.91
CA LEU A 677 -12.86 -53.03 -13.86
C LEU A 677 -13.71 -54.28 -14.13
N ALA A 678 -14.93 -54.35 -13.60
CA ALA A 678 -15.87 -55.44 -13.87
C ALA A 678 -16.35 -55.46 -15.33
N LYS A 679 -16.58 -54.28 -15.93
CA LYS A 679 -16.90 -54.13 -17.36
C LYS A 679 -15.72 -54.55 -18.25
N ARG A 680 -14.50 -54.09 -17.95
CA ARG A 680 -13.28 -54.48 -18.69
C ARG A 680 -12.94 -55.97 -18.56
N ALA A 681 -13.33 -56.59 -17.45
CA ALA A 681 -13.20 -58.03 -17.24
C ALA A 681 -14.33 -58.85 -17.92
N GLY A 682 -15.30 -58.20 -18.59
CA GLY A 682 -16.40 -58.87 -19.30
C GLY A 682 -17.44 -59.51 -18.40
N LEU A 683 -17.51 -59.11 -17.12
CA LEU A 683 -18.42 -59.69 -16.13
C LEU A 683 -19.83 -59.08 -16.14
N LEU A 684 -20.04 -57.98 -16.87
CA LEU A 684 -21.32 -57.30 -17.04
C LEU A 684 -21.67 -57.25 -18.52
N ALA A 685 -22.83 -57.79 -18.91
CA ALA A 685 -23.31 -57.76 -20.29
C ALA A 685 -23.74 -56.34 -20.72
N GLU A 686 -23.57 -56.03 -22.01
CA GLU A 686 -23.55 -54.67 -22.58
C GLU A 686 -24.89 -53.92 -22.68
N HIS A 687 -25.99 -54.43 -22.14
CA HIS A 687 -27.27 -53.71 -22.13
C HIS A 687 -27.94 -53.73 -20.76
N ILE A 688 -27.77 -52.64 -20.02
CA ILE A 688 -28.73 -52.21 -18.99
C ILE A 688 -29.00 -50.72 -19.23
N GLU A 689 -30.06 -50.42 -19.97
CA GLU A 689 -30.66 -49.08 -20.01
C GLU A 689 -31.40 -48.84 -18.69
N VAL A 690 -31.02 -47.79 -17.96
CA VAL A 690 -31.83 -47.28 -16.85
C VAL A 690 -32.81 -46.28 -17.45
N ALA A 691 -34.03 -46.75 -17.73
CA ALA A 691 -35.13 -45.87 -18.12
C ALA A 691 -35.45 -44.89 -16.99
N GLN A 692 -35.23 -43.59 -17.22
CA GLN A 692 -35.84 -42.52 -16.44
C GLN A 692 -37.27 -42.32 -16.96
N GLN A 693 -38.28 -42.67 -16.16
CA GLN A 693 -39.64 -42.17 -16.41
C GLN A 693 -39.72 -40.71 -15.97
N GLY A 694 -39.77 -39.80 -16.94
CA GLY A 694 -40.44 -38.52 -16.78
C GLY A 694 -41.95 -38.71 -16.89
N HIS A 695 -42.71 -37.95 -16.11
CA HIS A 695 -44.11 -37.69 -16.40
C HIS A 695 -44.27 -36.21 -16.73
N GLU A 696 -44.67 -35.96 -17.97
CA GLU A 696 -45.14 -34.69 -18.51
C GLU A 696 -46.59 -34.39 -18.06
N ASN A 697 -46.82 -33.07 -17.88
CA ASN A 697 -47.97 -32.26 -18.27
C ASN A 697 -49.35 -32.40 -17.59
N GLY A 698 -49.88 -31.25 -17.12
CA GLY A 698 -51.29 -31.05 -16.83
C GLY A 698 -51.63 -29.72 -16.15
N PHE A 699 -52.03 -28.72 -16.95
CA PHE A 699 -52.59 -27.43 -16.53
C PHE A 699 -53.95 -27.57 -15.82
N GLY A 700 -54.24 -26.69 -14.84
CA GLY A 700 -55.59 -26.12 -14.62
C GLY A 700 -56.32 -26.42 -13.30
N SER A 701 -56.63 -25.34 -12.55
CA SER A 701 -57.78 -25.11 -11.62
C SER A 701 -58.04 -26.12 -10.49
N SER A 702 -58.48 -25.81 -9.27
CA SER A 702 -59.00 -24.62 -8.58
C SER A 702 -59.26 -25.08 -7.12
N THR A 703 -59.54 -24.10 -6.26
CA THR A 703 -60.37 -24.21 -5.04
C THR A 703 -59.87 -24.99 -3.82
N GLU A 704 -59.61 -24.18 -2.78
CA GLU A 704 -60.19 -24.27 -1.42
C GLU A 704 -59.93 -25.53 -0.57
N GLY A 705 -59.48 -25.29 0.67
CA GLY A 705 -59.91 -26.17 1.75
C GLY A 705 -59.00 -26.27 2.98
N VAL A 706 -59.09 -25.27 3.86
CA VAL A 706 -59.27 -25.48 5.32
C VAL A 706 -58.11 -26.11 6.13
N VAL A 707 -57.52 -25.25 6.97
CA VAL A 707 -56.85 -25.52 8.27
C VAL A 707 -57.94 -25.82 9.33
N PRO A 708 -57.78 -26.76 10.28
CA PRO A 708 -57.26 -26.44 11.64
C PRO A 708 -56.29 -27.52 12.18
N ASP A 709 -55.22 -27.16 12.90
CA ASP A 709 -55.15 -26.62 14.28
C ASP A 709 -55.27 -27.71 15.36
N GLU A 710 -54.21 -27.79 16.17
CA GLU A 710 -54.16 -28.06 17.62
C GLU A 710 -52.69 -28.38 17.95
N SER A 711 -51.91 -27.48 18.56
CA SER A 711 -51.90 -27.18 20.00
C SER A 711 -51.58 -28.45 20.80
N GLU A 712 -50.56 -28.54 21.65
CA GLU A 712 -50.13 -27.60 22.67
C GLU A 712 -48.79 -28.10 23.28
N LYS A 713 -47.94 -27.15 23.71
CA LYS A 713 -47.21 -27.08 25.01
C LYS A 713 -46.40 -28.32 25.46
N LYS A 714 -45.21 -28.21 26.07
CA LYS A 714 -44.59 -27.14 26.87
C LYS A 714 -43.20 -27.65 27.34
N THR A 715 -42.24 -26.72 27.44
CA THR A 715 -41.13 -26.66 28.44
C THR A 715 -40.38 -27.94 28.81
N GLN A 716 -39.09 -28.00 28.44
CA GLN A 716 -38.00 -27.53 29.31
C GLN A 716 -36.81 -27.06 28.48
#